data_AF-A0A453GZD8-F1
#
_entry.id   AF-A0A453GZD8-F1
#
_cell.length_a   1.000
_cell.length_b   1.000
_cell.length_c   1.000
_cell.angle_alpha   90.00
_cell.angle_beta   90.00
_cell.angle_gamma   90.00
#
_symmetry.space_group_name_H-M   'P 1'
#
loop_
_entity.id
_entity.type
_entity.pdbx_description
1 polymer ?
#
loop_
_entity_poly.entity_id
_entity_poly.type
_entity_poly.pdbx_seq_one_letter_code
_entity_poly.pdbx_strand_id
1 'polypeptide(L)'
;MAGVLDALASYVTSMLAEMAKEEVAMLIGVSDGIKDLSIKLGDLKNFLADVDRRNITDDSVRGWVGELKRAMYLATDIVDLCHLKAMEQGQTKDRGCLNPLLFCMRNPLHAHDIGTRIKLLNQNLDDICKRGSSFNFIKLEAYQDQKTTRSPATDRKTNSLIERSGVVGEKIEEDTRALVEVLTREAVGDKSGRLIVVAIVGIGGIGKTTLGKKVFNDEAIEGKFTKKIWLSITQDFTDVELLSTTITAIGADLPGGGGAQDKALLVDALKNSIKDKKFFLVLDDLWDVDAWNKHLMTPFSYGGPGSRVLITTRHDTVARSMKAFHPYHHVDKLAPQDAWSLLKKQVLTGEENEPEVDMLEDIGLQIIAKCDGLPLAVKVMGGLLCKKEKTRRDWQDVLNDDMWSVSQMSKELNYAIYLSYQDLSPYLKQCFLHFSLKPKKTVINDTEIVSMWVGEGLVEGDTYTRSLEEGNKYYKELIVRNLIEVDTDYPSQLICNMHDVIRSFAQFVARDEALLVHSGETIKKKLGAQSFLRLSIETKGVECDEFEWRYLREQKSLRTLIVTGNLKLQSGDSLVTFSSLRTLHIEGVNMAALLEYVCQLKHLRYLALKRTDMCRLPENIHGMKFLQHISLEGCESLMKLPDSIIKLQGLRFLDIDDTLVNSIPRGFRALTNLRVLYGFPAYIDGDWCSLEELGSLSQLNELSLESLENVSSALLAAKARVDAKKQLTYLGLKCGGRVGDGLVQGEVSESKEEEQMIEAVFDVLCPQPCIEYISIKRYFGRRLPGWMTSTVMVPLESLKILVLEHLPCCTQLPDGLCRLPYLEWIKVMNAPVIKCIGPEFVQQYNQLHRPSSQLAATFPKLQQMHFDGMEEWGEWVWETEVKAMPLLEVLRITSCKLGRMPPGLMSHAIALKKLTIRRVRGLHSLENFVSVVELDLYDIPELAMISNIPKLQKLTIKCCPKLEMLQEMAALRRLELRVFRRENQLPVYLPTVKPSHLLLTCSLEVLTSMAEGESSSEWDKFSHIKQVEAYAEEGGDEKKWHVLYTSESSNIQTNIHQDRLVEEEE
;
A
#
# COMPACT_ATOMS: atom_id res chain seq x y z
N MET A 1 9.68 2.23 -26.20
CA MET A 1 8.99 1.46 -27.27
C MET A 1 9.70 0.16 -27.65
N ALA A 2 11.05 0.15 -27.65
CA ALA A 2 11.85 -0.97 -28.16
C ALA A 2 11.46 -2.38 -27.70
N GLY A 3 11.15 -2.63 -26.42
CA GLY A 3 10.83 -3.99 -25.94
C GLY A 3 9.68 -4.68 -26.67
N VAL A 4 8.56 -3.97 -26.92
CA VAL A 4 7.43 -4.52 -27.70
C VAL A 4 7.85 -4.81 -29.14
N LEU A 5 8.66 -3.93 -29.74
CA LEU A 5 9.16 -4.07 -31.11
C LEU A 5 10.19 -5.20 -31.24
N ASP A 6 11.03 -5.44 -30.22
CA ASP A 6 12.04 -6.49 -30.22
C ASP A 6 11.46 -7.86 -29.93
N ALA A 7 10.45 -7.95 -29.05
CA ALA A 7 9.64 -9.15 -28.86
C ALA A 7 8.91 -9.52 -30.16
N LEU A 8 8.27 -8.55 -30.83
CA LEU A 8 7.62 -8.77 -32.13
C LEU A 8 8.62 -9.16 -33.22
N ALA A 9 9.71 -8.41 -33.38
CA ALA A 9 10.71 -8.69 -34.41
C ALA A 9 11.36 -10.05 -34.19
N SER A 10 11.73 -10.40 -32.96
CA SER A 10 12.32 -11.70 -32.62
C SER A 10 11.33 -12.84 -32.83
N TYR A 11 10.07 -12.69 -32.42
CA TYR A 11 9.02 -13.69 -32.66
C TYR A 11 8.73 -13.87 -34.16
N VAL A 12 8.60 -12.78 -34.92
CA VAL A 12 8.36 -12.81 -36.38
C VAL A 12 9.56 -13.38 -37.13
N THR A 13 10.79 -13.05 -36.71
CA THR A 13 12.03 -13.62 -37.29
C THR A 13 12.17 -15.10 -36.97
N SER A 14 11.81 -15.54 -35.76
CA SER A 14 11.79 -16.96 -35.37
C SER A 14 10.73 -17.75 -36.17
N MET A 15 9.52 -17.20 -36.29
CA MET A 15 8.47 -17.73 -37.17
C MET A 15 8.97 -17.89 -38.62
N LEU A 16 9.63 -16.88 -39.18
CA LEU A 16 10.20 -16.95 -40.53
C LEU A 16 11.30 -18.00 -40.64
N ALA A 17 12.16 -18.14 -39.63
CA ALA A 17 13.22 -19.13 -39.60
C ALA A 17 12.72 -20.58 -39.52
N GLU A 18 11.49 -20.80 -39.03
CA GLU A 18 10.83 -22.12 -39.10
C GLU A 18 10.00 -22.29 -40.37
N MET A 19 9.25 -21.28 -40.81
CA MET A 19 8.53 -21.33 -42.09
C MET A 19 9.47 -21.56 -43.29
N ALA A 20 10.70 -21.05 -43.23
CA ALA A 20 11.74 -21.29 -44.23
C ALA A 20 12.42 -22.67 -44.13
N LYS A 21 12.23 -23.44 -43.04
CA LYS A 21 12.74 -24.81 -42.89
C LYS A 21 11.78 -25.88 -43.42
N GLU A 22 10.48 -25.62 -43.44
CA GLU A 22 9.48 -26.66 -43.76
C GLU A 22 9.06 -26.76 -45.23
N GLU A 23 9.46 -25.83 -46.11
CA GLU A 23 9.26 -25.85 -47.59
C GLU A 23 7.92 -26.47 -48.12
N VAL A 24 6.78 -26.16 -47.50
CA VAL A 24 5.46 -26.49 -48.08
C VAL A 24 4.88 -25.29 -48.81
N ALA A 25 4.93 -25.34 -50.14
CA ALA A 25 4.39 -24.32 -51.04
C ALA A 25 2.85 -24.32 -51.08
N MET A 26 2.19 -23.85 -50.01
CA MET A 26 0.73 -23.70 -49.93
C MET A 26 0.26 -22.36 -49.29
N LEU A 27 0.87 -21.23 -49.68
CA LEU A 27 0.19 -19.91 -49.83
C LEU A 27 1.17 -18.81 -50.28
N ILE A 28 1.25 -18.60 -51.60
CA ILE A 28 1.99 -17.49 -52.21
C ILE A 28 1.37 -16.16 -51.73
N GLY A 29 2.20 -15.21 -51.29
CA GLY A 29 1.78 -13.90 -50.80
C GLY A 29 1.68 -13.75 -49.27
N VAL A 30 1.44 -14.84 -48.50
CA VAL A 30 1.44 -14.73 -47.02
C VAL A 30 2.85 -14.82 -46.45
N SER A 31 3.67 -15.75 -46.95
CA SER A 31 5.10 -15.82 -46.58
C SER A 31 5.84 -14.53 -46.94
N ASP A 32 5.57 -14.01 -48.15
CA ASP A 32 6.15 -12.75 -48.64
C ASP A 32 5.74 -11.56 -47.75
N GLY A 33 4.49 -11.49 -47.32
CA GLY A 33 3.99 -10.49 -46.37
C GLY A 33 4.67 -10.59 -44.99
N ILE A 34 4.84 -11.78 -44.44
CA ILE A 34 5.53 -11.93 -43.14
C ILE A 34 7.01 -11.54 -43.26
N LYS A 35 7.66 -11.84 -44.39
CA LYS A 35 9.05 -11.46 -44.67
C LYS A 35 9.23 -9.95 -44.78
N ASP A 36 8.35 -9.30 -45.55
CA ASP A 36 8.26 -7.84 -45.69
C ASP A 36 8.02 -7.14 -44.34
N LEU A 37 7.11 -7.68 -43.52
CA LEU A 37 6.87 -7.23 -42.14
C LEU A 37 8.16 -7.29 -41.30
N SER A 38 8.87 -8.41 -41.32
CA SER A 38 10.11 -8.59 -40.54
C SER A 38 11.22 -7.61 -40.92
N ILE A 39 11.38 -7.32 -42.22
CA ILE A 39 12.36 -6.35 -42.70
C ILE A 39 12.00 -4.95 -42.17
N LYS A 40 10.74 -4.52 -42.34
CA LYS A 40 10.23 -3.23 -41.84
C LYS A 40 10.43 -3.07 -40.33
N LEU A 41 10.15 -4.12 -39.54
CA LEU A 41 10.37 -4.11 -38.08
C LEU A 41 11.86 -3.98 -37.72
N GLY A 42 12.74 -4.68 -38.45
CA GLY A 42 14.20 -4.58 -38.30
C GLY A 42 14.72 -3.18 -38.66
N ASP A 43 14.23 -2.58 -39.74
CA ASP A 43 14.58 -1.22 -40.14
C ASP A 43 14.13 -0.20 -39.08
N LEU A 44 12.87 -0.27 -38.63
CA LEU A 44 12.30 0.55 -37.56
C LEU A 44 13.15 0.51 -36.27
N LYS A 45 13.71 -0.66 -35.91
CA LYS A 45 14.56 -0.83 -34.72
C LYS A 45 15.79 0.11 -34.72
N ASN A 46 16.34 0.43 -35.90
CA ASN A 46 17.60 1.19 -36.02
C ASN A 46 17.53 2.64 -35.53
N PHE A 47 16.34 3.20 -35.33
CA PHE A 47 16.16 4.61 -34.96
C PHE A 47 15.23 4.84 -33.75
N LEU A 48 14.90 3.77 -33.00
CA LEU A 48 14.01 3.88 -31.84
C LEU A 48 14.55 4.76 -30.70
N ALA A 49 15.88 4.94 -30.59
CA ALA A 49 16.49 5.81 -29.59
C ALA A 49 16.20 7.30 -29.85
N ASP A 50 16.36 7.75 -31.10
CA ASP A 50 15.99 9.12 -31.53
C ASP A 50 14.47 9.33 -31.37
N VAL A 51 13.68 8.34 -31.81
CA VAL A 51 12.22 8.35 -31.69
C VAL A 51 11.74 8.43 -30.24
N ASP A 52 12.25 7.63 -29.30
CA ASP A 52 11.76 7.63 -27.91
C ASP A 52 12.12 8.94 -27.16
N ARG A 53 13.12 9.75 -27.58
CA ARG A 53 13.24 11.16 -27.11
C ARG A 53 12.28 12.07 -27.88
N ARG A 54 12.32 12.07 -29.21
CA ARG A 54 11.53 12.98 -30.07
C ARG A 54 10.03 12.86 -29.80
N ASN A 55 9.53 11.68 -29.44
CA ASN A 55 8.15 11.43 -29.01
C ASN A 55 7.69 12.31 -27.83
N ILE A 56 8.59 12.77 -26.96
CA ILE A 56 8.25 13.66 -25.83
C ILE A 56 8.20 15.12 -26.29
N THR A 57 9.08 15.50 -27.22
CA THR A 57 9.25 16.88 -27.67
C THR A 57 8.42 17.18 -28.92
N ASP A 58 8.67 16.51 -30.04
CA ASP A 58 8.10 16.74 -31.37
C ASP A 58 6.68 16.15 -31.47
N ASP A 59 5.67 17.03 -31.50
CA ASP A 59 4.25 16.66 -31.59
C ASP A 59 3.91 15.81 -32.84
N SER A 60 4.66 15.95 -33.94
CA SER A 60 4.42 15.20 -35.17
C SER A 60 5.02 13.79 -35.11
N VAL A 61 6.22 13.65 -34.54
CA VAL A 61 6.80 12.34 -34.22
C VAL A 61 5.94 11.63 -33.17
N ARG A 62 5.40 12.34 -32.17
CA ARG A 62 4.49 11.74 -31.18
C ARG A 62 3.24 11.11 -31.80
N GLY A 63 2.61 11.81 -32.74
CA GLY A 63 1.48 11.27 -33.51
C GLY A 63 1.85 9.98 -34.26
N TRP A 64 2.97 10.03 -35.00
CA TRP A 64 3.52 8.90 -35.73
C TRP A 64 3.86 7.70 -34.83
N VAL A 65 4.43 7.93 -33.65
CA VAL A 65 4.72 6.90 -32.63
C VAL A 65 3.44 6.25 -32.12
N GLY A 66 2.39 7.03 -31.86
CA GLY A 66 1.09 6.49 -31.47
C GLY A 66 0.50 5.56 -32.52
N GLU A 67 0.65 5.88 -33.81
CA GLU A 67 0.24 5.01 -34.91
C GLU A 67 1.10 3.75 -35.03
N LEU A 68 2.42 3.87 -34.94
CA LEU A 68 3.34 2.73 -34.95
C LEU A 68 3.02 1.75 -33.81
N LYS A 69 2.85 2.24 -32.58
CA LYS A 69 2.44 1.43 -31.42
C LYS A 69 1.12 0.70 -31.67
N ARG A 70 0.10 1.37 -32.22
CA ARG A 70 -1.18 0.75 -32.58
C ARG A 70 -1.01 -0.36 -33.63
N ALA A 71 -0.15 -0.16 -34.63
CA ALA A 71 0.18 -1.19 -35.61
C ALA A 71 0.92 -2.40 -34.98
N MET A 72 1.83 -2.17 -34.02
CA MET A 72 2.49 -3.25 -33.28
C MET A 72 1.49 -4.06 -32.45
N TYR A 73 0.60 -3.41 -31.69
CA TYR A 73 -0.39 -4.14 -30.91
C TYR A 73 -1.37 -4.93 -31.79
N LEU A 74 -1.79 -4.38 -32.94
CA LEU A 74 -2.55 -5.14 -33.94
C LEU A 74 -1.78 -6.38 -34.45
N ALA A 75 -0.46 -6.29 -34.64
CA ALA A 75 0.37 -7.45 -35.00
C ALA A 75 0.36 -8.52 -33.89
N THR A 76 0.45 -8.14 -32.61
CA THR A 76 0.33 -9.10 -31.49
C THR A 76 -1.04 -9.77 -31.41
N ASP A 77 -2.10 -9.11 -31.88
CA ASP A 77 -3.45 -9.66 -31.84
C ASP A 77 -3.72 -10.57 -33.06
N ILE A 78 -3.06 -10.33 -34.21
CA ILE A 78 -3.03 -11.29 -35.32
C ILE A 78 -2.30 -12.58 -34.92
N VAL A 79 -1.17 -12.48 -34.21
CA VAL A 79 -0.42 -13.64 -33.68
C VAL A 79 -1.27 -14.47 -32.72
N ASP A 80 -1.92 -13.82 -31.76
CA ASP A 80 -2.88 -14.47 -30.85
C ASP A 80 -4.02 -15.18 -31.62
N LEU A 81 -4.55 -14.56 -32.68
CA LEU A 81 -5.60 -15.16 -33.51
C LEU A 81 -5.11 -16.40 -34.27
N CYS A 82 -3.85 -16.43 -34.72
CA CYS A 82 -3.22 -17.64 -35.27
C CYS A 82 -3.11 -18.75 -34.24
N HIS A 83 -2.64 -18.43 -33.03
CA HIS A 83 -2.56 -19.38 -31.91
C HIS A 83 -3.94 -19.98 -31.56
N LEU A 84 -4.98 -19.16 -31.47
CA LEU A 84 -6.36 -19.62 -31.21
C LEU A 84 -6.86 -20.58 -32.31
N LYS A 85 -6.70 -20.19 -33.58
CA LYS A 85 -7.11 -20.99 -34.75
C LYS A 85 -6.35 -22.32 -34.89
N ALA A 86 -5.13 -22.40 -34.36
CA ALA A 86 -4.36 -23.64 -34.27
C ALA A 86 -4.96 -24.58 -33.19
N MET A 87 -5.28 -24.03 -32.01
CA MET A 87 -5.92 -24.79 -30.92
C MET A 87 -7.31 -25.32 -31.29
N GLU A 88 -8.05 -24.59 -32.13
CA GLU A 88 -9.38 -24.98 -32.63
C GLU A 88 -9.36 -26.26 -33.50
N GLN A 89 -8.23 -26.66 -34.08
CA GLN A 89 -8.11 -27.89 -34.89
C GLN A 89 -7.80 -29.17 -34.09
N GLY A 90 -7.46 -29.05 -32.80
CA GLY A 90 -7.17 -30.18 -31.91
C GLY A 90 -5.78 -30.83 -32.08
N GLN A 91 -5.33 -31.54 -31.05
CA GLN A 91 -4.05 -32.24 -31.04
C GLN A 91 -4.14 -33.54 -31.86
N THR A 92 -3.71 -33.52 -33.12
CA THR A 92 -3.31 -34.76 -33.81
C THR A 92 -2.06 -35.34 -33.15
N LYS A 93 -1.89 -36.67 -33.21
CA LYS A 93 -0.80 -37.37 -32.48
C LYS A 93 0.60 -37.21 -33.09
N ASP A 94 0.73 -36.49 -34.20
CA ASP A 94 2.02 -36.28 -34.88
C ASP A 94 2.89 -35.26 -34.14
N ARG A 95 3.82 -35.77 -33.32
CA ARG A 95 4.96 -35.01 -32.81
C ARG A 95 5.93 -34.70 -33.97
N GLY A 96 5.70 -33.58 -34.65
CA GLY A 96 6.56 -33.11 -35.75
C GLY A 96 6.84 -31.61 -35.65
N CYS A 97 5.83 -30.78 -35.90
CA CYS A 97 5.95 -29.32 -35.98
C CYS A 97 5.48 -28.67 -34.66
N LEU A 98 6.35 -27.94 -33.97
CA LEU A 98 6.01 -27.28 -32.68
C LEU A 98 5.31 -25.92 -32.83
N ASN A 99 5.15 -25.43 -34.06
CA ASN A 99 4.73 -24.07 -34.34
C ASN A 99 3.21 -23.95 -34.60
N PRO A 100 2.44 -23.22 -33.77
CA PRO A 100 0.99 -23.09 -33.97
C PRO A 100 0.62 -22.39 -35.28
N LEU A 101 1.45 -21.49 -35.81
CA LEU A 101 1.18 -20.79 -37.07
C LEU A 101 1.18 -21.77 -38.24
N LEU A 102 2.17 -22.67 -38.31
CA LEU A 102 2.23 -23.73 -39.32
C LEU A 102 1.02 -24.67 -39.25
N PHE A 103 0.44 -24.89 -38.06
CA PHE A 103 -0.83 -25.63 -37.92
C PHE A 103 -2.02 -24.81 -38.42
N CYS A 104 -2.20 -23.57 -37.94
CA CYS A 104 -3.25 -22.65 -38.38
C CYS A 104 -3.29 -22.46 -39.91
N MET A 105 -2.12 -22.40 -40.55
CA MET A 105 -1.98 -22.19 -41.99
C MET A 105 -2.35 -23.42 -42.84
N ARG A 106 -2.51 -24.62 -42.25
CA ARG A 106 -3.01 -25.82 -42.96
C ARG A 106 -4.50 -25.75 -43.31
N ASN A 107 -5.26 -24.81 -42.73
CA ASN A 107 -6.64 -24.55 -43.11
C ASN A 107 -6.73 -23.33 -44.05
N PRO A 108 -7.12 -23.50 -45.34
CA PRO A 108 -7.18 -22.40 -46.30
C PRO A 108 -8.06 -21.22 -45.88
N LEU A 109 -9.16 -21.44 -45.15
CA LEU A 109 -10.04 -20.37 -44.66
C LEU A 109 -9.37 -19.57 -43.54
N HIS A 110 -8.69 -20.27 -42.62
CA HIS A 110 -7.94 -19.63 -41.53
C HIS A 110 -6.81 -18.79 -42.10
N ALA A 111 -6.05 -19.38 -43.02
CA ALA A 111 -4.89 -18.79 -43.67
C ALA A 111 -5.24 -17.61 -44.58
N HIS A 112 -6.40 -17.62 -45.23
CA HIS A 112 -6.90 -16.49 -46.02
C HIS A 112 -7.25 -15.27 -45.16
N ASP A 113 -7.97 -15.44 -44.04
CA ASP A 113 -8.27 -14.33 -43.12
C ASP A 113 -7.00 -13.79 -42.44
N ILE A 114 -6.09 -14.68 -41.98
CA ILE A 114 -4.79 -14.27 -41.43
C ILE A 114 -3.95 -13.53 -42.48
N GLY A 115 -3.81 -14.06 -43.69
CA GLY A 115 -3.07 -13.43 -44.79
C GLY A 115 -3.65 -12.07 -45.20
N THR A 116 -4.98 -11.93 -45.18
CA THR A 116 -5.65 -10.64 -45.45
C THR A 116 -5.33 -9.60 -44.36
N ARG A 117 -5.31 -10.00 -43.09
CA ARG A 117 -4.93 -9.12 -41.96
C ARG A 117 -3.45 -8.72 -42.01
N ILE A 118 -2.55 -9.64 -42.33
CA ILE A 118 -1.11 -9.36 -42.50
C ILE A 118 -0.91 -8.39 -43.68
N LYS A 119 -1.60 -8.60 -44.81
CA LYS A 119 -1.54 -7.68 -45.95
C LYS A 119 -1.97 -6.25 -45.57
N LEU A 120 -3.06 -6.11 -44.83
CA LEU A 120 -3.55 -4.80 -44.36
C LEU A 120 -2.58 -4.15 -43.35
N LEU A 121 -2.01 -4.93 -42.44
CA LEU A 121 -0.97 -4.48 -41.51
C LEU A 121 0.26 -3.97 -42.26
N ASN A 122 0.74 -4.68 -43.27
CA ASN A 122 1.90 -4.26 -44.06
C ASN A 122 1.64 -2.97 -44.84
N GLN A 123 0.43 -2.79 -45.40
CA GLN A 123 0.03 -1.56 -46.09
C GLN A 123 0.00 -0.36 -45.11
N ASN A 124 -0.54 -0.55 -43.91
CA ASN A 124 -0.48 0.47 -42.86
C ASN A 124 0.97 0.78 -42.46
N LEU A 125 1.82 -0.24 -42.32
CA LEU A 125 3.24 -0.06 -42.00
C LEU A 125 4.04 0.59 -43.14
N ASP A 126 3.67 0.38 -44.41
CA ASP A 126 4.21 1.13 -45.55
C ASP A 126 3.93 2.63 -45.41
N ASP A 127 2.69 3.00 -45.08
CA ASP A 127 2.28 4.41 -44.97
C ASP A 127 2.75 5.07 -43.66
N ILE A 128 3.03 4.28 -42.62
CA ILE A 128 3.80 4.69 -41.44
C ILE A 128 5.27 4.90 -41.84
N CYS A 129 5.93 3.96 -42.52
CA CYS A 129 7.34 4.07 -42.88
C CYS A 129 7.63 5.21 -43.87
N LYS A 130 6.78 5.42 -44.89
CA LYS A 130 6.90 6.55 -45.83
C LYS A 130 6.87 7.91 -45.13
N ARG A 131 6.00 8.08 -44.13
CA ARG A 131 6.00 9.29 -43.28
C ARG A 131 7.20 9.32 -42.34
N GLY A 132 7.60 8.16 -41.80
CA GLY A 132 8.82 7.99 -41.01
C GLY A 132 10.05 8.58 -41.70
N SER A 133 10.21 8.31 -43.00
CA SER A 133 11.30 8.84 -43.82
C SER A 133 11.34 10.38 -43.88
N SER A 134 10.20 11.08 -43.77
CA SER A 134 10.16 12.55 -43.79
C SER A 134 10.66 13.22 -42.50
N PHE A 135 10.75 12.48 -41.39
CA PHE A 135 11.29 13.01 -40.13
C PHE A 135 12.82 13.02 -40.07
N ASN A 136 13.50 12.43 -41.07
CA ASN A 136 14.96 12.27 -41.14
C ASN A 136 15.56 11.75 -39.82
N PHE A 137 14.94 10.71 -39.24
CA PHE A 137 15.47 10.07 -38.02
C PHE A 137 16.92 9.65 -38.24
N ILE A 138 17.81 10.15 -37.39
CA ILE A 138 19.24 9.89 -37.53
C ILE A 138 19.53 8.55 -36.84
N LYS A 139 20.49 7.78 -37.36
CA LYS A 139 21.02 6.60 -36.67
C LYS A 139 21.94 7.03 -35.51
N LEU A 140 21.34 7.72 -34.54
CA LEU A 140 21.95 8.29 -33.36
C LEU A 140 22.11 7.23 -32.26
N GLU A 141 23.33 7.09 -31.77
CA GLU A 141 23.51 7.22 -30.32
C GLU A 141 23.05 8.64 -29.96
N ALA A 142 21.86 8.75 -29.34
CA ALA A 142 21.19 9.91 -28.71
C ALA A 142 21.53 11.36 -29.17
N TYR A 143 20.62 12.33 -29.44
CA TYR A 143 19.19 12.55 -29.10
C TYR A 143 18.81 14.04 -29.46
N GLN A 144 17.63 14.46 -30.02
CA GLN A 144 17.00 15.85 -30.00
C GLN A 144 15.72 15.92 -30.93
N ASP A 145 14.68 16.80 -30.96
CA ASP A 145 14.03 17.98 -30.27
C ASP A 145 12.60 18.19 -30.94
N GLN A 146 11.61 19.12 -30.76
CA GLN A 146 11.15 20.21 -29.82
C GLN A 146 9.58 20.22 -29.67
N LYS A 147 9.03 20.60 -28.49
CA LYS A 147 7.69 21.22 -28.16
C LYS A 147 6.34 20.63 -28.73
N THR A 148 5.20 20.54 -28.00
CA THR A 148 4.66 21.44 -26.92
C THR A 148 3.49 20.90 -26.03
N THR A 149 3.28 21.55 -24.86
CA THR A 149 2.01 21.78 -24.08
C THR A 149 1.29 20.72 -23.19
N ARG A 150 1.00 21.17 -21.95
CA ARG A 150 -0.11 20.87 -20.98
C ARG A 150 -0.37 19.42 -20.52
N SER A 151 -0.17 19.20 -19.22
CA SER A 151 -0.56 18.00 -18.44
C SER A 151 -1.82 18.24 -17.58
N PRO A 152 -2.73 17.26 -17.44
CA PRO A 152 -3.71 17.21 -16.36
C PRO A 152 -3.08 16.65 -15.06
N ALA A 153 -3.62 17.03 -13.89
CA ALA A 153 -3.18 16.53 -12.57
C ALA A 153 -4.21 15.57 -11.93
N THR A 154 -3.80 14.79 -10.91
CA THR A 154 -4.62 13.73 -10.28
C THR A 154 -4.31 13.43 -8.79
N ASP A 155 -5.23 13.84 -7.90
CA ASP A 155 -5.63 13.26 -6.58
C ASP A 155 -4.61 12.43 -5.75
N ARG A 156 -4.16 12.81 -4.54
CA ARG A 156 -3.62 11.83 -3.55
C ARG A 156 -4.30 11.95 -2.18
N LYS A 157 -4.38 10.83 -1.46
CA LYS A 157 -4.56 10.81 0.00
C LYS A 157 -3.22 10.53 0.69
N THR A 158 -2.82 11.39 1.62
CA THR A 158 -1.65 11.25 2.50
C THR A 158 -2.11 10.93 3.94
N ASN A 159 -1.46 9.97 4.60
CA ASN A 159 -1.65 9.72 6.04
C ASN A 159 -0.83 10.73 6.88
N SER A 160 -0.93 10.74 8.21
CA SER A 160 -0.19 11.69 9.08
C SER A 160 1.22 11.24 9.50
N LEU A 161 1.62 10.00 9.21
CA LEU A 161 2.87 9.37 9.69
C LEU A 161 4.11 9.83 8.92
N ILE A 162 5.29 9.88 9.57
CA ILE A 162 6.56 10.31 8.97
C ILE A 162 7.62 9.21 9.08
N GLU A 163 8.23 8.86 7.95
CA GLU A 163 9.43 8.02 7.88
C GLU A 163 10.65 8.83 8.41
N ARG A 164 10.99 8.68 9.70
CA ARG A 164 12.01 9.54 10.36
C ARG A 164 13.43 9.40 9.76
N SER A 165 13.73 8.27 9.12
CA SER A 165 14.96 7.97 8.36
C SER A 165 15.24 8.96 7.23
N GLY A 166 14.19 9.31 6.46
CA GLY A 166 14.28 10.13 5.24
C GLY A 166 14.30 11.64 5.47
N VAL A 167 14.21 12.10 6.72
CA VAL A 167 14.30 13.53 7.08
C VAL A 167 15.77 13.93 7.29
N VAL A 168 16.13 15.14 6.86
CA VAL A 168 17.46 15.75 6.93
C VAL A 168 17.37 17.27 7.11
N GLY A 169 18.45 17.88 7.61
CA GLY A 169 18.65 19.32 7.72
C GLY A 169 18.05 19.97 8.96
N GLU A 170 18.80 20.91 9.57
CA GLU A 170 18.34 21.66 10.74
C GLU A 170 17.21 22.65 10.37
N LYS A 171 17.24 23.16 9.14
CA LYS A 171 16.26 24.11 8.59
C LYS A 171 14.80 23.60 8.68
N ILE A 172 14.56 22.28 8.56
CA ILE A 172 13.19 21.74 8.72
C ILE A 172 12.74 21.72 10.19
N GLU A 173 13.65 21.75 11.17
CA GLU A 173 13.34 21.97 12.59
C GLU A 173 13.00 23.45 12.86
N GLU A 174 13.76 24.37 12.27
CA GLU A 174 13.51 25.82 12.35
C GLU A 174 12.16 26.19 11.74
N ASP A 175 11.88 25.73 10.52
CA ASP A 175 10.62 25.98 9.81
C ASP A 175 9.43 25.37 10.55
N THR A 176 9.60 24.17 11.13
CA THR A 176 8.56 23.57 11.99
C THR A 176 8.29 24.50 13.17
N ARG A 177 9.33 24.94 13.90
CA ARG A 177 9.21 25.82 15.07
C ARG A 177 8.55 27.16 14.74
N ALA A 178 8.92 27.79 13.63
CA ALA A 178 8.35 29.06 13.20
C ALA A 178 6.86 28.94 12.80
N LEU A 179 6.49 27.89 12.05
CA LEU A 179 5.09 27.61 11.72
C LEU A 179 4.25 27.31 12.96
N VAL A 180 4.81 26.52 13.89
CA VAL A 180 4.22 26.22 15.19
C VAL A 180 4.01 27.50 15.99
N GLU A 181 4.99 28.40 16.08
CA GLU A 181 4.84 29.70 16.76
C GLU A 181 3.68 30.52 16.17
N VAL A 182 3.62 30.68 14.84
CA VAL A 182 2.53 31.43 14.19
C VAL A 182 1.16 30.81 14.43
N LEU A 183 1.05 29.48 14.36
CA LEU A 183 -0.20 28.75 14.62
C LEU A 183 -0.63 28.84 16.10
N THR A 184 0.33 28.77 17.02
CA THR A 184 0.09 28.75 18.47
C THR A 184 -0.03 30.12 19.12
N ARG A 185 0.29 31.21 18.39
CA ARG A 185 0.16 32.59 18.89
C ARG A 185 -1.30 32.99 19.09
N GLU A 186 -1.57 33.68 20.19
CA GLU A 186 -2.89 34.27 20.48
C GLU A 186 -2.85 35.79 20.28
N ALA A 187 -3.92 36.34 19.70
CA ALA A 187 -3.98 37.74 19.30
C ALA A 187 -4.61 38.60 20.41
N VAL A 188 -3.77 39.32 21.16
CA VAL A 188 -4.22 40.24 22.21
C VAL A 188 -5.15 41.30 21.61
N GLY A 189 -6.44 41.19 21.93
CA GLY A 189 -7.48 42.14 21.52
C GLY A 189 -8.32 41.77 20.29
N ASP A 190 -8.06 40.64 19.60
CA ASP A 190 -8.90 40.26 18.45
C ASP A 190 -10.24 39.66 18.91
N LYS A 191 -11.25 40.53 19.06
CA LYS A 191 -12.65 40.15 19.32
C LYS A 191 -13.36 39.59 18.09
N SER A 192 -12.69 39.42 16.96
CA SER A 192 -13.23 38.70 15.81
C SER A 192 -13.07 37.20 16.03
N GLY A 193 -14.17 36.45 16.08
CA GLY A 193 -14.18 34.98 16.05
C GLY A 193 -13.78 34.42 14.69
N ARG A 194 -12.68 34.91 14.11
CA ARG A 194 -12.20 34.54 12.79
C ARG A 194 -11.22 33.38 12.87
N LEU A 195 -11.47 32.39 12.03
CA LEU A 195 -10.56 31.29 11.77
C LEU A 195 -9.29 31.82 11.10
N ILE A 196 -8.12 31.55 11.70
CA ILE A 196 -6.83 31.89 11.11
C ILE A 196 -6.36 30.72 10.25
N VAL A 197 -6.10 31.00 8.98
CA VAL A 197 -5.50 30.06 8.02
C VAL A 197 -4.02 30.41 7.84
N VAL A 198 -3.13 29.42 7.86
CA VAL A 198 -1.69 29.53 7.56
C VAL A 198 -1.38 28.66 6.35
N ALA A 199 -0.47 29.09 5.48
CA ALA A 199 -0.16 28.38 4.23
C ALA A 199 1.33 28.00 4.12
N ILE A 200 1.57 26.72 3.83
CA ILE A 200 2.85 26.18 3.36
C ILE A 200 2.78 26.09 1.83
N VAL A 201 3.67 26.81 1.14
CA VAL A 201 3.64 26.96 -0.32
C VAL A 201 4.96 26.49 -0.93
N GLY A 202 4.90 25.89 -2.13
CA GLY A 202 6.09 25.37 -2.81
C GLY A 202 5.77 24.32 -3.87
N ILE A 203 6.73 24.04 -4.74
CA ILE A 203 6.56 23.14 -5.89
C ILE A 203 6.34 21.66 -5.49
N GLY A 204 6.10 20.81 -6.48
CA GLY A 204 5.97 19.36 -6.26
C GLY A 204 7.27 18.74 -5.74
N GLY A 205 7.18 17.80 -4.78
CA GLY A 205 8.34 17.04 -4.28
C GLY A 205 9.33 17.82 -3.39
N ILE A 206 9.04 19.08 -3.03
CA ILE A 206 9.93 19.90 -2.18
C ILE A 206 9.83 19.59 -0.67
N GLY A 207 8.89 18.73 -0.24
CA GLY A 207 8.73 18.34 1.17
C GLY A 207 7.63 19.07 1.95
N LYS A 208 6.73 19.84 1.29
CA LYS A 208 5.57 20.49 1.92
C LYS A 208 4.80 19.59 2.88
N THR A 209 4.38 18.42 2.40
CA THR A 209 3.66 17.40 3.19
C THR A 209 4.51 16.94 4.37
N THR A 210 5.81 16.74 4.20
CA THR A 210 6.73 16.37 5.29
C THR A 210 6.78 17.43 6.39
N LEU A 211 6.93 18.71 6.02
CA LEU A 211 6.89 19.84 6.96
C LEU A 211 5.51 19.98 7.62
N GLY A 212 4.43 19.87 6.85
CA GLY A 212 3.06 19.88 7.36
C GLY A 212 2.80 18.75 8.37
N LYS A 213 3.29 17.53 8.10
CA LYS A 213 3.24 16.40 9.05
C LYS A 213 4.08 16.68 10.29
N LYS A 214 5.26 17.31 10.16
CA LYS A 214 6.07 17.69 11.33
C LYS A 214 5.34 18.69 12.21
N VAL A 215 4.76 19.74 11.64
CA VAL A 215 3.92 20.73 12.36
C VAL A 215 2.67 20.07 12.96
N PHE A 216 2.00 19.16 12.25
CA PHE A 216 0.84 18.44 12.78
C PHE A 216 1.18 17.55 13.97
N ASN A 217 2.32 16.87 13.93
CA ASN A 217 2.82 16.02 15.00
C ASN A 217 3.72 16.78 16.01
N ASP A 218 3.81 18.11 15.91
CA ASP A 218 4.54 18.94 16.85
C ASP A 218 3.81 19.01 18.19
N GLU A 219 4.59 19.09 19.26
CA GLU A 219 4.10 18.99 20.62
C GLU A 219 3.25 20.20 21.02
N ALA A 220 3.65 21.42 20.64
CA ALA A 220 2.92 22.63 20.98
C ALA A 220 1.66 22.83 20.11
N ILE A 221 1.54 22.09 19.00
CA ILE A 221 0.30 21.99 18.20
C ILE A 221 -0.62 20.92 18.79
N GLU A 222 -0.10 19.75 19.15
CA GLU A 222 -0.89 18.67 19.72
C GLU A 222 -1.33 18.97 21.19
N GLY A 223 -0.92 20.11 21.76
CA GLY A 223 -1.58 20.77 22.89
C GLY A 223 -2.81 21.59 22.48
N LYS A 224 -2.58 22.75 21.85
CA LYS A 224 -3.52 23.90 21.67
C LYS A 224 -4.86 23.64 21.03
N PHE A 225 -5.11 22.43 20.53
CA PHE A 225 -6.27 22.13 19.72
C PHE A 225 -7.08 20.95 20.24
N THR A 226 -8.38 21.08 20.10
CA THR A 226 -9.36 20.19 20.73
C THR A 226 -9.57 18.93 19.91
N LYS A 227 -9.66 19.09 18.60
CA LYS A 227 -9.60 18.05 17.58
C LYS A 227 -8.49 18.42 16.60
N LYS A 228 -7.63 17.44 16.32
CA LYS A 228 -6.55 17.51 15.32
C LYS A 228 -6.99 16.68 14.13
N ILE A 229 -7.09 17.31 12.96
CA ILE A 229 -7.71 16.70 11.77
C ILE A 229 -6.71 16.80 10.62
N TRP A 230 -6.34 15.68 10.02
CA TRP A 230 -5.51 15.64 8.81
C TRP A 230 -6.37 15.23 7.61
N LEU A 231 -6.64 16.19 6.71
CA LEU A 231 -7.31 15.92 5.43
C LEU A 231 -6.31 16.12 4.30
N SER A 232 -6.04 15.05 3.56
CA SER A 232 -5.40 15.17 2.25
C SER A 232 -6.47 15.44 1.21
N ILE A 233 -6.46 16.62 0.59
CA ILE A 233 -7.51 17.02 -0.35
C ILE A 233 -7.09 16.64 -1.77
N THR A 234 -7.82 15.66 -2.32
CA THR A 234 -7.74 15.29 -3.74
C THR A 234 -8.26 16.42 -4.63
N GLN A 235 -7.89 16.43 -5.91
CA GLN A 235 -8.31 17.48 -6.84
C GLN A 235 -9.77 17.28 -7.27
N ASP A 236 -10.16 16.04 -7.56
CA ASP A 236 -11.54 15.58 -7.62
C ASP A 236 -11.92 14.99 -6.24
N PHE A 237 -13.09 15.31 -5.68
CA PHE A 237 -13.68 14.67 -4.49
C PHE A 237 -15.21 14.72 -4.60
N THR A 238 -15.93 13.87 -3.86
CA THR A 238 -17.39 14.08 -3.65
C THR A 238 -17.60 14.77 -2.32
N ASP A 239 -18.70 15.50 -2.20
CA ASP A 239 -19.00 16.27 -1.00
C ASP A 239 -19.27 15.31 0.18
N VAL A 240 -19.97 14.21 -0.06
CA VAL A 240 -20.15 13.10 0.89
C VAL A 240 -18.81 12.46 1.28
N GLU A 241 -17.93 12.15 0.32
CA GLU A 241 -16.62 11.57 0.64
C GLU A 241 -15.80 12.53 1.51
N LEU A 242 -15.78 13.82 1.18
CA LEU A 242 -15.05 14.84 1.94
C LEU A 242 -15.63 15.01 3.35
N LEU A 243 -16.95 15.15 3.49
CA LEU A 243 -17.63 15.28 4.77
C LEU A 243 -17.45 14.02 5.64
N SER A 244 -17.75 12.82 5.12
CA SER A 244 -17.62 11.57 5.88
C SER A 244 -16.16 11.25 6.21
N THR A 245 -15.19 11.50 5.31
CA THR A 245 -13.75 11.39 5.66
C THR A 245 -13.39 12.36 6.79
N THR A 246 -13.96 13.58 6.80
CA THR A 246 -13.71 14.56 7.85
C THR A 246 -14.31 14.15 9.20
N ILE A 247 -15.55 13.65 9.22
CA ILE A 247 -16.23 13.16 10.43
C ILE A 247 -15.44 11.98 11.05
N THR A 248 -15.03 11.00 10.23
CA THR A 248 -14.17 9.90 10.66
C THR A 248 -12.81 10.38 11.16
N ALA A 249 -12.19 11.38 10.50
CA ALA A 249 -10.92 11.96 10.92
C ALA A 249 -11.01 12.81 12.22
N ILE A 250 -12.21 13.24 12.62
CA ILE A 250 -12.49 13.87 13.92
C ILE A 250 -12.68 12.81 15.03
N GLY A 251 -12.92 11.55 14.64
CA GLY A 251 -13.27 10.46 15.56
C GLY A 251 -14.73 10.52 16.02
N ALA A 252 -15.65 10.95 15.13
CA ALA A 252 -17.09 10.93 15.37
C ALA A 252 -17.77 9.88 14.49
N ASP A 253 -18.88 9.32 14.97
CA ASP A 253 -19.65 8.31 14.24
C ASP A 253 -20.39 8.90 13.04
N LEU A 254 -20.47 8.14 11.95
CA LEU A 254 -21.21 8.53 10.76
C LEU A 254 -22.72 8.27 10.94
N PRO A 255 -23.61 9.23 10.58
CA PRO A 255 -25.05 9.04 10.71
C PRO A 255 -25.59 8.03 9.69
N GLY A 256 -26.13 6.91 10.19
CA GLY A 256 -26.73 5.86 9.36
C GLY A 256 -25.69 4.86 8.85
N GLY A 257 -25.81 3.59 9.28
CA GLY A 257 -24.90 2.52 8.88
C GLY A 257 -25.12 2.05 7.43
N GLY A 258 -24.07 2.11 6.62
CA GLY A 258 -23.95 1.34 5.36
C GLY A 258 -24.81 1.78 4.17
N GLY A 259 -25.57 2.88 4.27
CA GLY A 259 -26.42 3.40 3.18
C GLY A 259 -26.01 4.80 2.70
N ALA A 260 -26.63 5.29 1.62
CA ALA A 260 -26.38 6.63 1.10
C ALA A 260 -26.67 7.72 2.17
N GLN A 261 -25.62 8.45 2.57
CA GLN A 261 -25.69 9.40 3.69
C GLN A 261 -26.07 10.79 3.19
N ASP A 262 -27.26 11.26 3.57
CA ASP A 262 -27.77 12.59 3.23
C ASP A 262 -26.75 13.67 3.60
N LYS A 263 -26.32 14.42 2.58
CA LYS A 263 -25.38 15.53 2.67
C LYS A 263 -25.77 16.58 3.70
N ALA A 264 -27.06 16.83 3.94
CA ALA A 264 -27.52 17.74 5.00
C ALA A 264 -27.23 17.16 6.40
N LEU A 265 -27.50 15.87 6.62
CA LEU A 265 -27.18 15.17 7.87
C LEU A 265 -25.67 15.11 8.11
N LEU A 266 -24.86 14.96 7.05
CA LEU A 266 -23.39 15.01 7.16
C LEU A 266 -22.87 16.43 7.46
N VAL A 267 -23.45 17.48 6.87
CA VAL A 267 -23.10 18.87 7.20
C VAL A 267 -23.42 19.19 8.66
N ASP A 268 -24.60 18.78 9.16
CA ASP A 268 -24.96 18.98 10.57
C ASP A 268 -24.18 18.06 11.52
N ALA A 269 -23.87 16.81 11.15
CA ALA A 269 -23.02 15.93 11.95
C ALA A 269 -21.59 16.48 12.07
N LEU A 270 -21.00 16.95 10.97
CA LEU A 270 -19.68 17.59 10.96
C LEU A 270 -19.69 18.86 11.81
N LYS A 271 -20.68 19.75 11.59
CA LYS A 271 -20.89 20.97 12.38
C LYS A 271 -21.01 20.65 13.87
N ASN A 272 -21.86 19.71 14.28
CA ASN A 272 -22.03 19.33 15.69
C ASN A 272 -20.77 18.67 16.29
N SER A 273 -19.97 17.98 15.47
CA SER A 273 -18.68 17.41 15.89
C SER A 273 -17.63 18.48 16.20
N ILE A 274 -17.69 19.64 15.52
CA ILE A 274 -16.75 20.78 15.62
C ILE A 274 -17.29 21.95 16.46
N LYS A 275 -18.61 22.04 16.67
CA LYS A 275 -19.27 23.20 17.30
C LYS A 275 -18.61 23.54 18.64
N ASP A 276 -18.29 24.82 18.82
CA ASP A 276 -17.64 25.42 20.00
C ASP A 276 -16.21 24.92 20.32
N LYS A 277 -15.69 23.91 19.59
CA LYS A 277 -14.38 23.27 19.80
C LYS A 277 -13.25 23.98 19.03
N LYS A 278 -12.19 24.43 19.73
CA LYS A 278 -10.97 25.06 19.17
C LYS A 278 -10.12 24.06 18.37
N PHE A 279 -10.36 23.87 17.08
CA PHE A 279 -9.74 22.78 16.27
C PHE A 279 -8.43 23.19 15.57
N PHE A 280 -7.64 22.18 15.15
CA PHE A 280 -6.58 22.33 14.14
C PHE A 280 -6.83 21.38 12.97
N LEU A 281 -6.96 21.98 11.79
CA LEU A 281 -7.22 21.29 10.53
C LEU A 281 -6.02 21.46 9.59
N VAL A 282 -5.45 20.36 9.12
CA VAL A 282 -4.51 20.37 7.99
C VAL A 282 -5.24 19.99 6.71
N LEU A 283 -5.12 20.82 5.68
CA LEU A 283 -5.54 20.54 4.30
C LEU A 283 -4.28 20.35 3.43
N ASP A 284 -3.86 19.11 3.23
CA ASP A 284 -2.65 18.77 2.49
C ASP A 284 -2.90 18.69 0.96
N ASP A 285 -1.96 19.24 0.19
CA ASP A 285 -1.97 19.43 -1.27
C ASP A 285 -3.24 20.09 -1.84
N LEU A 286 -3.75 21.13 -1.17
CA LEU A 286 -4.95 21.86 -1.57
C LEU A 286 -4.78 22.53 -2.96
N TRP A 287 -5.49 22.00 -3.97
CA TRP A 287 -5.43 22.45 -5.38
C TRP A 287 -6.27 23.70 -5.68
N ASP A 288 -7.45 23.82 -5.06
CA ASP A 288 -8.35 24.97 -5.19
C ASP A 288 -9.16 25.18 -3.91
N VAL A 289 -9.77 26.35 -3.77
CA VAL A 289 -10.60 26.75 -2.62
C VAL A 289 -12.02 26.20 -2.62
N ASP A 290 -12.51 25.58 -3.70
CA ASP A 290 -13.85 24.98 -3.75
C ASP A 290 -14.08 23.95 -2.64
N ALA A 291 -13.10 23.08 -2.36
CA ALA A 291 -13.17 22.08 -1.29
C ALA A 291 -13.42 22.72 0.09
N TRP A 292 -12.80 23.87 0.33
CA TRP A 292 -13.02 24.65 1.52
C TRP A 292 -14.38 25.37 1.47
N ASN A 293 -14.58 26.24 0.49
CA ASN A 293 -15.70 27.18 0.43
C ASN A 293 -17.07 26.49 0.34
N LYS A 294 -17.18 25.37 -0.37
CA LYS A 294 -18.48 24.71 -0.61
C LYS A 294 -18.97 23.93 0.61
N HIS A 295 -18.10 23.16 1.28
CA HIS A 295 -18.55 22.15 2.24
C HIS A 295 -17.82 22.13 3.59
N LEU A 296 -16.58 22.60 3.69
CA LEU A 296 -15.85 22.62 4.96
C LEU A 296 -16.00 23.95 5.71
N MET A 297 -15.94 25.08 5.00
CA MET A 297 -15.92 26.43 5.59
C MET A 297 -17.11 26.69 6.51
N THR A 298 -18.32 26.29 6.11
CA THR A 298 -19.53 26.55 6.90
C THR A 298 -19.55 25.73 8.21
N PRO A 299 -19.40 24.38 8.21
CA PRO A 299 -19.22 23.62 9.45
C PRO A 299 -18.08 24.11 10.34
N PHE A 300 -16.88 24.34 9.78
CA PHE A 300 -15.73 24.80 10.56
C PHE A 300 -15.86 26.24 11.07
N SER A 301 -16.76 27.06 10.52
CA SER A 301 -17.07 28.40 11.06
C SER A 301 -17.82 28.40 12.39
N TYR A 302 -18.38 27.25 12.79
CA TYR A 302 -18.96 27.05 14.13
C TYR A 302 -17.93 26.54 15.16
N GLY A 303 -16.66 26.35 14.78
CA GLY A 303 -15.60 25.95 15.70
C GLY A 303 -15.24 27.05 16.70
N GLY A 304 -14.68 26.62 17.83
CA GLY A 304 -14.35 27.50 18.96
C GLY A 304 -13.33 28.60 18.63
N PRO A 305 -13.36 29.73 19.35
CA PRO A 305 -12.34 30.78 19.22
C PRO A 305 -10.91 30.24 19.34
N GLY A 306 -10.00 30.81 18.57
CA GLY A 306 -8.61 30.35 18.52
C GLY A 306 -8.36 29.14 17.62
N SER A 307 -9.36 28.59 16.93
CA SER A 307 -9.17 27.54 15.92
C SER A 307 -8.18 27.94 14.81
N ARG A 308 -7.56 26.95 14.16
CA ARG A 308 -6.55 27.13 13.10
C ARG A 308 -6.75 26.18 11.93
N VAL A 309 -6.41 26.66 10.73
CA VAL A 309 -6.19 25.80 9.54
C VAL A 309 -4.76 25.97 9.08
N LEU A 310 -4.06 24.87 8.80
CA LEU A 310 -2.84 24.86 8.01
C LEU A 310 -3.19 24.27 6.64
N ILE A 311 -2.80 24.94 5.56
CA ILE A 311 -2.92 24.38 4.21
C ILE A 311 -1.53 24.13 3.65
N THR A 312 -1.34 23.04 2.90
CA THR A 312 -0.18 22.89 2.02
C THR A 312 -0.67 23.03 0.58
N THR A 313 0.01 23.81 -0.26
CA THR A 313 -0.44 24.05 -1.64
C THR A 313 0.73 24.33 -2.59
N ARG A 314 0.48 24.15 -3.89
CA ARG A 314 1.43 24.46 -4.97
C ARG A 314 1.32 25.89 -5.46
N HIS A 315 0.30 26.64 -5.01
CA HIS A 315 -0.10 27.91 -5.63
C HIS A 315 -0.46 28.99 -4.61
N ASP A 316 0.29 30.10 -4.63
CA ASP A 316 0.01 31.33 -3.87
C ASP A 316 -1.43 31.85 -4.05
N THR A 317 -2.05 31.58 -5.20
CA THR A 317 -3.45 31.95 -5.49
C THR A 317 -4.43 31.23 -4.56
N VAL A 318 -4.18 29.96 -4.22
CA VAL A 318 -5.01 29.20 -3.27
C VAL A 318 -4.84 29.79 -1.87
N ALA A 319 -3.59 30.03 -1.43
CA ALA A 319 -3.32 30.68 -0.14
C ALA A 319 -3.98 32.07 -0.02
N ARG A 320 -3.97 32.86 -1.10
CA ARG A 320 -4.61 34.18 -1.18
C ARG A 320 -6.14 34.09 -1.15
N SER A 321 -6.73 33.16 -1.89
CA SER A 321 -8.19 32.95 -1.91
C SER A 321 -8.71 32.37 -0.58
N MET A 322 -7.93 31.52 0.10
CA MET A 322 -8.16 31.07 1.48
C MET A 322 -7.99 32.19 2.53
N LYS A 323 -7.49 33.37 2.12
CA LYS A 323 -7.15 34.51 3.00
C LYS A 323 -6.15 34.12 4.10
N ALA A 324 -5.19 33.26 3.74
CA ALA A 324 -4.14 32.84 4.65
C ALA A 324 -3.30 34.02 5.15
N PHE A 325 -2.84 33.89 6.39
CA PHE A 325 -1.94 34.84 7.05
C PHE A 325 -0.66 35.02 6.22
N HIS A 326 -0.18 36.26 6.13
CA HIS A 326 0.93 36.65 5.27
C HIS A 326 2.10 37.20 6.10
N PRO A 327 3.38 36.86 5.81
CA PRO A 327 3.85 36.05 4.68
C PRO A 327 3.43 34.58 4.74
N TYR A 328 3.30 33.95 3.58
CA TYR A 328 3.15 32.50 3.47
C TYR A 328 4.50 31.82 3.75
N HIS A 329 4.48 30.60 4.28
CA HIS A 329 5.71 29.84 4.49
C HIS A 329 6.10 29.14 3.20
N HIS A 330 7.05 29.71 2.46
CA HIS A 330 7.61 29.06 1.29
C HIS A 330 8.66 28.03 1.74
N VAL A 331 8.50 26.77 1.32
CA VAL A 331 9.44 25.70 1.70
C VAL A 331 10.74 25.88 0.93
N ASP A 332 11.83 26.06 1.68
CA ASP A 332 13.17 26.16 1.12
C ASP A 332 13.65 24.83 0.50
N LYS A 333 14.64 24.94 -0.38
CA LYS A 333 15.39 23.79 -0.90
C LYS A 333 16.35 23.28 0.16
N LEU A 334 16.74 22.00 0.06
CA LEU A 334 17.81 21.47 0.92
C LEU A 334 19.11 22.24 0.68
N ALA A 335 19.83 22.55 1.76
CA ALA A 335 21.21 22.99 1.65
C ALA A 335 22.05 21.86 1.00
N PRO A 336 23.15 22.17 0.29
CA PRO A 336 23.93 21.15 -0.43
C PRO A 336 24.39 19.99 0.45
N GLN A 337 24.71 20.24 1.72
CA GLN A 337 25.14 19.21 2.68
C GLN A 337 23.99 18.38 3.26
N ASP A 338 22.78 18.94 3.40
CA ASP A 338 21.58 18.18 3.77
C ASP A 338 21.15 17.26 2.63
N ALA A 339 21.25 17.78 1.40
CA ALA A 339 21.03 17.01 0.18
C ALA A 339 22.11 15.91 -0.01
N TRP A 340 23.37 16.17 0.35
CA TRP A 340 24.42 15.16 0.35
C TRP A 340 24.13 14.06 1.38
N SER A 341 23.78 14.45 2.61
CA SER A 341 23.33 13.52 3.66
C SER A 341 22.15 12.65 3.23
N LEU A 342 21.19 13.21 2.47
CA LEU A 342 20.07 12.47 1.91
C LEU A 342 20.50 11.52 0.77
N LEU A 343 21.35 11.99 -0.15
CA LEU A 343 21.86 11.19 -1.27
C LEU A 343 22.66 9.98 -0.76
N LYS A 344 23.59 10.22 0.17
CA LYS A 344 24.43 9.20 0.83
C LYS A 344 23.54 8.11 1.44
N LYS A 345 22.52 8.47 2.21
CA LYS A 345 21.50 7.55 2.77
C LYS A 345 20.76 6.69 1.72
N GLN A 346 20.71 7.07 0.43
CA GLN A 346 20.08 6.25 -0.62
C GLN A 346 21.06 5.31 -1.35
N VAL A 347 22.36 5.66 -1.37
CA VAL A 347 23.40 4.88 -2.07
C VAL A 347 24.01 3.81 -1.16
N LEU A 348 24.07 4.06 0.15
CA LEU A 348 24.60 3.11 1.12
C LEU A 348 23.71 1.86 1.25
N THR A 349 24.27 0.72 0.87
CA THR A 349 23.68 -0.62 1.08
C THR A 349 24.15 -1.30 2.38
N GLY A 350 24.99 -0.62 3.15
CA GLY A 350 25.63 -1.09 4.39
C GLY A 350 26.79 -0.16 4.78
N GLU A 351 27.21 -0.21 6.05
CA GLU A 351 28.25 0.68 6.62
C GLU A 351 29.63 0.47 5.96
N GLU A 352 29.93 -0.73 5.47
CA GLU A 352 31.21 -1.08 4.84
C GLU A 352 31.54 -0.22 3.59
N ASN A 353 30.51 0.26 2.88
CA ASN A 353 30.66 1.05 1.65
C ASN A 353 30.76 2.57 1.92
N GLU A 354 30.70 3.00 3.19
CA GLU A 354 30.66 4.43 3.53
C GLU A 354 31.89 5.23 3.06
N PRO A 355 33.13 4.75 3.25
CA PRO A 355 34.33 5.48 2.83
C PRO A 355 34.44 5.66 1.30
N GLU A 356 33.91 4.73 0.50
CA GLU A 356 33.91 4.86 -0.96
C GLU A 356 32.96 5.95 -1.43
N VAL A 357 31.77 6.05 -0.82
CA VAL A 357 30.78 7.07 -1.15
C VAL A 357 31.25 8.46 -0.74
N ASP A 358 31.94 8.60 0.40
CA ASP A 358 32.51 9.90 0.82
C ASP A 358 33.60 10.42 -0.12
N MET A 359 34.36 9.54 -0.80
CA MET A 359 35.31 9.95 -1.84
C MET A 359 34.65 10.49 -3.12
N LEU A 360 33.31 10.45 -3.22
CA LEU A 360 32.52 10.95 -4.36
C LEU A 360 31.72 12.21 -4.03
N GLU A 361 31.87 12.80 -2.84
CA GLU A 361 31.11 13.99 -2.41
C GLU A 361 31.18 15.14 -3.42
N ASP A 362 32.35 15.43 -4.02
CA ASP A 362 32.50 16.55 -4.95
C ASP A 362 31.66 16.37 -6.23
N ILE A 363 31.46 15.13 -6.70
CA ILE A 363 30.59 14.82 -7.84
C ILE A 363 29.14 14.72 -7.38
N GLY A 364 28.88 14.15 -6.20
CA GLY A 364 27.57 14.10 -5.56
C GLY A 364 26.95 15.48 -5.42
N LEU A 365 27.71 16.45 -4.91
CA LEU A 365 27.30 17.86 -4.78
C LEU A 365 27.02 18.52 -6.14
N GLN A 366 27.75 18.16 -7.20
CA GLN A 366 27.46 18.64 -8.56
C GLN A 366 26.16 18.02 -9.12
N ILE A 367 25.88 16.74 -8.86
CA ILE A 367 24.60 16.09 -9.22
C ILE A 367 23.44 16.70 -8.41
N ILE A 368 23.67 17.03 -7.13
CA ILE A 368 22.71 17.73 -6.26
C ILE A 368 22.41 19.14 -6.77
N ALA A 369 23.41 19.86 -7.30
CA ALA A 369 23.20 21.15 -7.96
C ALA A 369 22.32 21.01 -9.21
N LYS A 370 22.49 19.95 -10.01
CA LYS A 370 21.58 19.62 -11.13
C LYS A 370 20.15 19.27 -10.64
N CYS A 371 20.01 18.72 -9.45
CA CYS A 371 18.73 18.42 -8.78
C CYS A 371 18.04 19.65 -8.17
N ASP A 372 18.65 20.84 -8.23
CA ASP A 372 18.13 22.11 -7.70
C ASP A 372 17.73 22.03 -6.20
N GLY A 373 18.43 21.20 -5.42
CA GLY A 373 18.20 21.00 -3.98
C GLY A 373 16.88 20.34 -3.58
N LEU A 374 16.16 19.70 -4.52
CA LEU A 374 14.82 19.14 -4.27
C LEU A 374 14.89 17.73 -3.65
N PRO A 375 14.31 17.46 -2.45
CA PRO A 375 14.38 16.16 -1.78
C PRO A 375 13.99 14.97 -2.66
N LEU A 376 12.89 15.07 -3.42
CA LEU A 376 12.44 13.99 -4.30
C LEU A 376 13.44 13.71 -5.45
N ALA A 377 14.03 14.76 -6.02
CA ALA A 377 15.04 14.62 -7.08
C ALA A 377 16.30 13.93 -6.54
N VAL A 378 16.74 14.32 -5.35
CA VAL A 378 17.87 13.72 -4.64
C VAL A 378 17.58 12.25 -4.31
N LYS A 379 16.38 11.89 -3.82
CA LYS A 379 16.03 10.47 -3.59
C LYS A 379 16.05 9.64 -4.88
N VAL A 380 15.49 10.17 -5.97
CA VAL A 380 15.45 9.50 -7.28
C VAL A 380 16.85 9.36 -7.90
N MET A 381 17.71 10.37 -7.78
CA MET A 381 19.12 10.26 -8.21
C MET A 381 19.91 9.29 -7.35
N GLY A 382 19.71 9.28 -6.02
CA GLY A 382 20.33 8.30 -5.14
C GLY A 382 19.94 6.86 -5.50
N GLY A 383 18.67 6.62 -5.84
CA GLY A 383 18.19 5.32 -6.34
C GLY A 383 18.78 4.90 -7.69
N LEU A 384 19.13 5.86 -8.58
CA LEU A 384 19.88 5.59 -9.81
C LEU A 384 21.37 5.32 -9.52
N LEU A 385 22.02 6.14 -8.69
CA LEU A 385 23.44 5.98 -8.35
C LEU A 385 23.71 4.71 -7.55
N CYS A 386 22.74 4.23 -6.77
CA CYS A 386 22.78 2.93 -6.11
C CYS A 386 22.99 1.76 -7.11
N LYS A 387 22.45 1.90 -8.33
CA LYS A 387 22.59 0.95 -9.46
C LYS A 387 23.87 1.13 -10.29
N LYS A 388 24.70 2.13 -9.99
CA LYS A 388 26.03 2.31 -10.60
C LYS A 388 27.13 1.73 -9.69
N GLU A 389 28.31 1.51 -10.27
CA GLU A 389 29.52 1.27 -9.48
C GLU A 389 29.88 2.53 -8.68
N LYS A 390 30.57 2.37 -7.55
CA LYS A 390 30.90 3.47 -6.63
C LYS A 390 32.21 4.12 -7.07
N THR A 391 32.27 4.50 -8.36
CA THR A 391 33.46 5.11 -8.97
C THR A 391 33.19 6.52 -9.46
N ARG A 392 34.24 7.34 -9.48
CA ARG A 392 34.24 8.67 -10.08
C ARG A 392 33.81 8.65 -11.56
N ARG A 393 34.04 7.57 -12.31
CA ARG A 393 33.67 7.50 -13.73
C ARG A 393 32.15 7.49 -13.89
N ASP A 394 31.48 6.49 -13.32
CA ASP A 394 30.04 6.27 -13.48
C ASP A 394 29.21 7.46 -12.98
N TRP A 395 29.66 8.11 -11.91
CA TRP A 395 29.03 9.33 -11.38
C TRP A 395 29.30 10.55 -12.27
N GLN A 396 30.50 10.66 -12.87
CA GLN A 396 30.81 11.72 -13.82
C GLN A 396 30.02 11.56 -15.13
N ASP A 397 29.81 10.32 -15.59
CA ASP A 397 28.99 10.02 -16.76
C ASP A 397 27.52 10.43 -16.51
N VAL A 398 26.97 10.10 -15.34
CA VAL A 398 25.63 10.54 -14.88
C VAL A 398 25.54 12.08 -14.73
N LEU A 399 26.61 12.76 -14.32
CA LEU A 399 26.65 14.22 -14.21
C LEU A 399 26.75 14.94 -15.56
N ASN A 400 27.48 14.32 -16.50
CA ASN A 400 27.76 14.86 -17.84
C ASN A 400 26.64 14.58 -18.84
N ASP A 401 25.69 13.71 -18.53
CA ASP A 401 24.56 13.35 -19.40
C ASP A 401 23.85 14.59 -19.98
N ASP A 402 23.72 14.64 -21.32
CA ASP A 402 23.08 15.73 -22.06
C ASP A 402 21.60 15.97 -21.65
N MET A 403 20.96 15.05 -20.94
CA MET A 403 19.58 15.19 -20.45
C MET A 403 19.42 16.32 -19.45
N TRP A 404 20.49 16.68 -18.75
CA TRP A 404 20.52 17.89 -17.92
C TRP A 404 20.38 19.20 -18.72
N SER A 405 20.47 19.16 -20.06
CA SER A 405 20.35 20.32 -20.96
C SER A 405 19.01 20.42 -21.72
N VAL A 406 18.10 19.45 -21.56
CA VAL A 406 16.81 19.40 -22.29
C VAL A 406 15.94 20.59 -21.92
N SER A 407 15.95 21.65 -22.72
CA SER A 407 15.39 22.97 -22.38
C SER A 407 13.85 23.07 -22.25
N GLN A 408 13.12 21.96 -22.13
CA GLN A 408 11.69 21.88 -22.50
C GLN A 408 10.77 21.11 -21.55
N MET A 409 11.27 20.42 -20.53
CA MET A 409 10.38 19.96 -19.46
C MET A 409 10.02 21.14 -18.55
N SER A 410 8.80 21.15 -17.99
CA SER A 410 8.47 22.16 -16.97
C SER A 410 9.36 21.96 -15.74
N LYS A 411 9.64 23.05 -15.01
CA LYS A 411 10.37 22.97 -13.72
C LYS A 411 9.70 22.05 -12.69
N GLU A 412 8.43 21.70 -12.91
CA GLU A 412 7.61 20.83 -12.07
C GLU A 412 7.78 19.33 -12.40
N LEU A 413 8.19 18.99 -13.63
CA LEU A 413 8.31 17.59 -14.11
C LEU A 413 9.73 16.99 -13.94
N ASN A 414 10.64 17.76 -13.33
CA ASN A 414 11.92 17.35 -12.76
C ASN A 414 12.84 16.41 -13.60
N TYR A 415 13.95 16.96 -14.10
CA TYR A 415 14.93 16.25 -14.93
C TYR A 415 15.54 14.99 -14.29
N ALA A 416 15.66 14.91 -12.95
CA ALA A 416 16.12 13.70 -12.27
C ALA A 416 15.17 12.50 -12.47
N ILE A 417 13.86 12.75 -12.51
CA ILE A 417 12.85 11.72 -12.78
C ILE A 417 12.95 11.27 -14.24
N TYR A 418 13.18 12.19 -15.17
CA TYR A 418 13.37 11.85 -16.58
C TYR A 418 14.65 11.04 -16.82
N LEU A 419 15.78 11.45 -16.23
CA LEU A 419 17.05 10.73 -16.30
C LEU A 419 16.90 9.32 -15.71
N SER A 420 16.33 9.21 -14.51
CA SER A 420 16.08 7.91 -13.86
C SER A 420 15.16 7.01 -14.69
N TYR A 421 14.11 7.56 -15.30
CA TYR A 421 13.26 6.85 -16.26
C TYR A 421 14.01 6.41 -17.52
N GLN A 422 14.97 7.20 -18.03
CA GLN A 422 15.70 6.84 -19.24
C GLN A 422 16.77 5.76 -19.03
N ASP A 423 17.32 5.64 -17.82
CA ASP A 423 18.27 4.57 -17.42
C ASP A 423 17.58 3.21 -17.20
N LEU A 424 16.25 3.16 -17.06
CA LEU A 424 15.49 1.89 -16.94
C LEU A 424 15.59 1.05 -18.21
N SER A 425 15.45 -0.28 -18.10
CA SER A 425 15.35 -1.16 -19.27
C SER A 425 14.10 -0.84 -20.13
N PRO A 426 14.08 -1.14 -21.44
CA PRO A 426 12.93 -0.84 -22.31
C PRO A 426 11.60 -1.44 -21.85
N TYR A 427 11.63 -2.57 -21.14
CA TYR A 427 10.48 -3.24 -20.54
C TYR A 427 10.11 -2.65 -19.18
N LEU A 428 11.10 -2.38 -18.32
CA LEU A 428 10.90 -1.71 -17.04
C LEU A 428 10.27 -0.31 -17.21
N LYS A 429 10.61 0.42 -18.28
CA LYS A 429 9.91 1.66 -18.68
C LYS A 429 8.42 1.42 -18.89
N GLN A 430 8.00 0.32 -19.52
CA GLN A 430 6.57 0.03 -19.73
C GLN A 430 5.87 -0.38 -18.43
N CYS A 431 6.53 -1.17 -17.59
CA CYS A 431 6.03 -1.55 -16.25
C CYS A 431 5.78 -0.32 -15.36
N PHE A 432 6.74 0.62 -15.35
CA PHE A 432 6.63 1.92 -14.67
C PHE A 432 5.43 2.74 -15.18
N LEU A 433 5.26 2.89 -16.49
CA LEU A 433 4.13 3.62 -17.07
C LEU A 433 2.78 2.92 -16.74
N HIS A 434 2.74 1.58 -16.76
CA HIS A 434 1.56 0.83 -16.36
C HIS A 434 1.22 1.02 -14.87
N PHE A 435 2.21 1.07 -13.97
CA PHE A 435 1.98 1.30 -12.54
C PHE A 435 1.25 2.63 -12.26
N SER A 436 1.47 3.65 -13.10
CA SER A 436 0.79 4.96 -12.97
C SER A 436 -0.74 4.91 -13.12
N LEU A 437 -1.28 3.79 -13.62
CA LEU A 437 -2.71 3.49 -13.74
C LEU A 437 -3.31 2.83 -12.48
N LYS A 438 -2.51 2.36 -11.51
CA LYS A 438 -3.02 1.76 -10.27
C LYS A 438 -3.93 2.76 -9.54
N PRO A 439 -5.22 2.46 -9.30
CA PRO A 439 -6.11 3.30 -8.51
C PRO A 439 -5.53 3.58 -7.11
N LYS A 440 -5.87 4.72 -6.53
CA LYS A 440 -5.22 5.22 -5.31
C LYS A 440 -5.93 4.80 -4.02
N LYS A 441 -7.22 4.48 -4.06
CA LYS A 441 -7.97 3.89 -2.94
C LYS A 441 -7.89 2.37 -2.91
N THR A 442 -7.64 1.73 -4.06
CA THR A 442 -7.64 0.26 -4.19
C THR A 442 -6.32 -0.35 -3.75
N VAL A 443 -6.42 -1.38 -2.92
CA VAL A 443 -5.28 -2.25 -2.57
C VAL A 443 -5.08 -3.27 -3.69
N ILE A 444 -3.93 -3.21 -4.34
CA ILE A 444 -3.50 -4.18 -5.37
C ILE A 444 -2.06 -4.53 -5.02
N ASN A 445 -1.77 -5.82 -4.82
CA ASN A 445 -0.45 -6.29 -4.40
C ASN A 445 0.53 -6.42 -5.59
N ASP A 446 1.79 -6.75 -5.28
CA ASP A 446 2.85 -6.95 -6.26
C ASP A 446 2.57 -8.11 -7.23
N THR A 447 2.15 -9.28 -6.72
CA THR A 447 1.79 -10.44 -7.56
C THR A 447 0.69 -10.12 -8.58
N GLU A 448 -0.32 -9.32 -8.22
CA GLU A 448 -1.37 -8.85 -9.14
C GLU A 448 -0.83 -7.85 -10.17
N ILE A 449 -0.09 -6.81 -9.73
CA ILE A 449 0.49 -5.80 -10.63
C ILE A 449 1.43 -6.45 -11.65
N VAL A 450 2.27 -7.38 -11.18
CA VAL A 450 3.17 -8.14 -12.05
C VAL A 450 2.39 -9.08 -12.97
N SER A 451 1.31 -9.71 -12.50
CA SER A 451 0.43 -10.50 -13.36
C SER A 451 -0.25 -9.68 -14.46
N MET A 452 -0.61 -8.41 -14.20
CA MET A 452 -1.06 -7.48 -15.25
C MET A 452 0.07 -7.17 -16.25
N TRP A 453 1.29 -6.90 -15.78
CA TRP A 453 2.44 -6.65 -16.66
C TRP A 453 2.76 -7.85 -17.56
N VAL A 454 2.72 -9.07 -17.04
CA VAL A 454 2.93 -10.30 -17.83
C VAL A 454 1.76 -10.54 -18.79
N GLY A 455 0.51 -10.28 -18.37
CA GLY A 455 -0.68 -10.36 -19.22
C GLY A 455 -0.68 -9.38 -20.40
N GLU A 456 -0.18 -8.16 -20.20
CA GLU A 456 0.01 -7.18 -21.28
C GLU A 456 1.22 -7.48 -22.18
N GLY A 457 2.18 -8.31 -21.72
CA GLY A 457 3.44 -8.59 -22.42
C GLY A 457 4.51 -7.51 -22.22
N LEU A 458 4.56 -6.90 -21.03
CA LEU A 458 5.48 -5.80 -20.67
C LEU A 458 6.76 -6.29 -19.97
N VAL A 459 6.93 -7.60 -19.79
CA VAL A 459 8.08 -8.21 -19.11
C VAL A 459 8.76 -9.21 -20.04
N GLU A 460 10.09 -9.31 -19.95
CA GLU A 460 10.86 -10.31 -20.71
C GLU A 460 10.57 -11.75 -20.24
N GLY A 461 10.70 -12.71 -21.16
CA GLY A 461 10.67 -14.14 -20.83
C GLY A 461 10.24 -15.03 -21.99
N ASP A 462 10.83 -16.23 -22.02
CA ASP A 462 10.43 -17.36 -22.87
C ASP A 462 9.20 -18.11 -22.33
N THR A 463 8.96 -17.97 -21.02
CA THR A 463 8.00 -18.73 -20.23
C THR A 463 7.41 -17.83 -19.14
N TYR A 464 6.13 -18.03 -18.81
CA TYR A 464 5.45 -17.19 -17.80
C TYR A 464 6.16 -17.18 -16.44
N THR A 465 6.68 -18.33 -15.96
CA THR A 465 7.37 -18.38 -14.68
C THR A 465 8.59 -17.45 -14.67
N ARG A 466 9.38 -17.46 -15.75
CA ARG A 466 10.51 -16.53 -15.94
C ARG A 466 10.04 -15.07 -16.01
N SER A 467 8.92 -14.78 -16.67
CA SER A 467 8.34 -13.43 -16.71
C SER A 467 7.76 -12.98 -15.36
N LEU A 468 7.26 -13.88 -14.53
CA LEU A 468 6.82 -13.55 -13.17
C LEU A 468 8.04 -13.24 -12.27
N GLU A 469 9.09 -14.07 -12.33
CA GLU A 469 10.36 -13.84 -11.64
C GLU A 469 11.01 -12.52 -12.05
N GLU A 470 11.07 -12.22 -13.35
CA GLU A 470 11.64 -10.98 -13.88
C GLU A 470 10.75 -9.77 -13.54
N GLY A 471 9.43 -9.92 -13.57
CA GLY A 471 8.49 -8.88 -13.17
C GLY A 471 8.60 -8.54 -11.67
N ASN A 472 8.84 -9.53 -10.82
CA ASN A 472 9.11 -9.32 -9.39
C ASN A 472 10.47 -8.62 -9.17
N LYS A 473 11.49 -8.84 -10.01
CA LYS A 473 12.73 -8.04 -10.00
C LYS A 473 12.46 -6.60 -10.44
N TYR A 474 11.65 -6.41 -11.49
CA TYR A 474 11.28 -5.09 -11.99
C TYR A 474 10.52 -4.27 -10.93
N TYR A 475 9.56 -4.89 -10.22
CA TYR A 475 8.84 -4.25 -9.11
C TYR A 475 9.82 -3.80 -8.01
N LYS A 476 10.71 -4.71 -7.58
CA LYS A 476 11.74 -4.41 -6.56
C LYS A 476 12.76 -3.37 -7.02
N GLU A 477 13.09 -3.29 -8.31
CA GLU A 477 13.90 -2.19 -8.82
C GLU A 477 13.18 -0.83 -8.74
N LEU A 478 11.88 -0.75 -9.05
CA LEU A 478 11.16 0.54 -8.92
C LEU A 478 11.15 1.05 -7.48
N ILE A 479 11.15 0.17 -6.47
CA ILE A 479 11.33 0.54 -5.05
C ILE A 479 12.73 1.12 -4.84
N VAL A 480 13.79 0.37 -5.21
CA VAL A 480 15.20 0.81 -5.03
C VAL A 480 15.52 2.10 -5.79
N ARG A 481 14.86 2.35 -6.93
CA ARG A 481 14.97 3.59 -7.72
C ARG A 481 14.27 4.80 -7.08
N ASN A 482 13.57 4.64 -5.94
CA ASN A 482 12.64 5.62 -5.37
C ASN A 482 11.53 6.06 -6.38
N LEU A 483 11.14 5.17 -7.31
CA LEU A 483 10.08 5.43 -8.28
C LEU A 483 8.70 4.95 -7.80
N ILE A 484 8.67 3.98 -6.88
CA ILE A 484 7.52 3.64 -6.04
C ILE A 484 7.95 3.55 -4.56
N GLU A 485 7.00 3.82 -3.67
CA GLU A 485 7.17 3.90 -2.21
C GLU A 485 6.43 2.72 -1.56
N VAL A 486 7.07 1.96 -0.67
CA VAL A 486 6.39 0.91 0.12
C VAL A 486 5.36 1.55 1.04
N ASP A 487 4.17 0.95 1.16
CA ASP A 487 3.14 1.42 2.08
C ASP A 487 3.46 0.98 3.51
N THR A 488 3.73 1.93 4.41
CA THR A 488 4.10 1.64 5.81
C THR A 488 2.98 1.02 6.62
N ASP A 489 1.73 1.15 6.17
CA ASP A 489 0.57 0.62 6.87
C ASP A 489 0.39 -0.90 6.55
N TYR A 490 1.19 -1.45 5.61
CA TYR A 490 1.26 -2.86 5.25
C TYR A 490 2.72 -3.38 5.22
N PRO A 491 3.19 -4.13 6.25
CA PRO A 491 4.53 -4.70 6.24
C PRO A 491 4.75 -5.69 5.08
N SER A 492 6.02 -6.06 4.83
CA SER A 492 6.51 -7.02 3.80
C SER A 492 6.60 -6.56 2.33
N GLN A 493 6.52 -5.25 2.04
CA GLN A 493 6.75 -4.65 0.70
C GLN A 493 5.73 -5.01 -0.41
N LEU A 494 4.78 -5.93 -0.15
CA LEU A 494 3.76 -6.40 -1.10
C LEU A 494 2.87 -5.28 -1.67
N ILE A 495 2.72 -4.17 -0.95
CA ILE A 495 1.89 -3.03 -1.35
C ILE A 495 2.77 -1.78 -1.46
N CYS A 496 2.77 -1.19 -2.66
CA CYS A 496 3.48 0.05 -2.96
C CYS A 496 2.55 1.09 -3.59
N ASN A 497 2.92 2.36 -3.43
CA ASN A 497 2.28 3.53 -4.02
C ASN A 497 3.29 4.30 -4.88
N MET A 498 2.83 5.27 -5.68
CA MET A 498 3.70 6.09 -6.54
C MET A 498 3.49 7.56 -6.24
N HIS A 499 4.57 8.25 -5.87
CA HIS A 499 4.58 9.68 -5.51
C HIS A 499 4.08 10.55 -6.67
N ASP A 500 3.30 11.60 -6.39
CA ASP A 500 2.46 12.25 -7.41
C ASP A 500 3.23 12.93 -8.53
N VAL A 501 4.38 13.53 -8.24
CA VAL A 501 5.25 14.09 -9.29
C VAL A 501 5.73 13.00 -10.25
N ILE A 502 6.08 11.82 -9.71
CA ILE A 502 6.53 10.66 -10.49
C ILE A 502 5.35 10.07 -11.28
N ARG A 503 4.17 10.00 -10.67
CA ARG A 503 2.93 9.54 -11.32
C ARG A 503 2.47 10.50 -12.42
N SER A 504 2.50 11.81 -12.20
CA SER A 504 2.17 12.82 -13.21
C SER A 504 3.18 12.81 -14.36
N PHE A 505 4.47 12.59 -14.07
CA PHE A 505 5.49 12.34 -15.10
C PHE A 505 5.16 11.08 -15.93
N ALA A 506 4.86 9.95 -15.26
CA ALA A 506 4.51 8.71 -15.93
C ALA A 506 3.24 8.84 -16.79
N GLN A 507 2.19 9.45 -16.25
CA GLN A 507 0.95 9.75 -16.99
C GLN A 507 1.19 10.72 -18.15
N PHE A 508 2.09 11.70 -18.01
CA PHE A 508 2.48 12.59 -19.11
C PHE A 508 3.22 11.82 -20.22
N VAL A 509 4.13 10.91 -19.88
CA VAL A 509 4.83 10.07 -20.88
C VAL A 509 3.90 9.05 -21.54
N ALA A 510 2.89 8.55 -20.83
CA ALA A 510 1.91 7.59 -21.34
C ALA A 510 0.67 8.22 -22.00
N ARG A 511 0.54 9.55 -22.02
CA ARG A 511 -0.70 10.30 -22.32
C ARG A 511 -1.41 9.94 -23.63
N ASP A 512 -0.68 9.51 -24.65
CA ASP A 512 -1.22 9.18 -25.97
C ASP A 512 -1.71 7.72 -26.11
N GLU A 513 -1.39 6.86 -25.13
CA GLU A 513 -1.75 5.44 -25.10
C GLU A 513 -2.56 5.01 -23.86
N ALA A 514 -2.41 5.73 -22.74
CA ALA A 514 -2.98 5.36 -21.46
C ALA A 514 -3.65 6.53 -20.75
N LEU A 515 -4.74 6.27 -20.04
CA LEU A 515 -5.51 7.28 -19.33
C LEU A 515 -5.99 6.76 -17.96
N LEU A 516 -5.76 7.54 -16.90
CA LEU A 516 -6.41 7.42 -15.60
C LEU A 516 -7.45 8.55 -15.45
N VAL A 517 -8.65 8.27 -14.94
CA VAL A 517 -9.68 9.30 -14.70
C VAL A 517 -10.48 9.04 -13.42
N HIS A 518 -10.89 10.14 -12.76
CA HIS A 518 -11.58 10.12 -11.46
C HIS A 518 -12.90 10.94 -11.44
N SER A 519 -13.39 11.41 -12.60
CA SER A 519 -14.54 12.34 -12.72
C SER A 519 -15.23 12.31 -14.10
N GLY A 520 -16.57 12.27 -14.12
CA GLY A 520 -17.42 11.93 -15.28
C GLY A 520 -17.38 12.91 -16.47
N GLU A 521 -17.40 14.22 -16.22
CA GLU A 521 -17.34 15.22 -17.30
C GLU A 521 -16.04 15.13 -18.12
N THR A 522 -14.92 14.93 -17.42
CA THR A 522 -13.58 14.84 -18.02
C THR A 522 -13.45 13.56 -18.85
N ILE A 523 -14.08 12.46 -18.41
CA ILE A 523 -14.16 11.20 -19.17
C ILE A 523 -14.82 11.46 -20.55
N LYS A 524 -16.01 12.05 -20.57
CA LYS A 524 -16.80 12.24 -21.80
C LYS A 524 -16.05 13.03 -22.88
N LYS A 525 -15.33 14.09 -22.49
CA LYS A 525 -14.54 14.93 -23.42
C LYS A 525 -13.29 14.21 -23.93
N LYS A 526 -12.61 13.38 -23.12
CA LYS A 526 -11.40 12.64 -23.52
C LYS A 526 -11.71 11.40 -24.35
N LEU A 527 -12.61 10.53 -23.89
CA LEU A 527 -12.95 9.28 -24.58
C LEU A 527 -13.68 9.51 -25.92
N GLY A 528 -14.35 10.66 -26.09
CA GLY A 528 -14.94 11.07 -27.37
C GLY A 528 -13.94 11.66 -28.37
N ALA A 529 -12.71 11.99 -27.93
CA ALA A 529 -11.69 12.62 -28.78
C ALA A 529 -10.54 11.67 -29.18
N GLN A 530 -10.30 10.61 -28.39
CA GLN A 530 -9.15 9.72 -28.57
C GLN A 530 -9.45 8.29 -28.15
N SER A 531 -8.86 7.32 -28.86
CA SER A 531 -8.83 5.91 -28.45
C SER A 531 -7.58 5.60 -27.62
N PHE A 532 -7.78 4.93 -26.49
CA PHE A 532 -6.73 4.52 -25.56
C PHE A 532 -6.49 3.02 -25.63
N LEU A 533 -5.24 2.61 -25.38
CA LEU A 533 -4.83 1.21 -25.27
C LEU A 533 -4.95 0.72 -23.83
N ARG A 534 -4.85 1.62 -22.85
CA ARG A 534 -5.05 1.31 -21.42
C ARG A 534 -5.91 2.38 -20.76
N LEU A 535 -6.90 1.95 -19.98
CA LEU A 535 -7.83 2.85 -19.31
C LEU A 535 -8.02 2.39 -17.86
N SER A 536 -7.89 3.32 -16.93
CA SER A 536 -8.16 3.12 -15.51
C SER A 536 -9.15 4.18 -15.02
N ILE A 537 -10.17 3.73 -14.30
CA ILE A 537 -11.34 4.54 -13.94
C ILE A 537 -11.64 4.31 -12.47
N GLU A 538 -11.37 5.32 -11.65
CA GLU A 538 -11.60 5.31 -10.21
C GLU A 538 -12.76 6.25 -9.88
N THR A 539 -13.99 5.71 -9.92
CA THR A 539 -15.18 6.51 -9.63
C THR A 539 -15.34 6.69 -8.12
N LYS A 540 -15.95 7.81 -7.73
CA LYS A 540 -16.14 8.14 -6.31
C LYS A 540 -17.57 7.85 -5.88
N GLY A 541 -17.75 7.51 -4.61
CA GLY A 541 -18.98 6.88 -4.10
C GLY A 541 -20.23 7.77 -4.18
N VAL A 542 -21.33 7.12 -4.54
CA VAL A 542 -22.75 7.47 -4.30
C VAL A 542 -23.30 8.77 -4.94
N GLU A 543 -22.62 9.92 -4.88
CA GLU A 543 -23.23 11.23 -5.24
C GLU A 543 -22.58 12.02 -6.40
N CYS A 544 -21.52 11.52 -7.06
CA CYS A 544 -21.01 12.15 -8.29
C CYS A 544 -21.48 11.44 -9.56
N ASP A 545 -21.78 12.22 -10.61
CA ASP A 545 -22.36 11.79 -11.90
C ASP A 545 -21.92 10.39 -12.33
N GLU A 546 -22.88 9.46 -12.34
CA GLU A 546 -22.63 8.03 -12.62
C GLU A 546 -21.91 7.84 -13.96
N PHE A 547 -20.74 7.20 -13.91
CA PHE A 547 -20.05 6.83 -15.14
C PHE A 547 -20.83 5.72 -15.86
N GLU A 548 -21.32 6.00 -17.07
CA GLU A 548 -22.07 5.05 -17.89
C GLU A 548 -21.16 4.27 -18.85
N TRP A 549 -21.38 2.95 -18.97
CA TRP A 549 -20.65 2.06 -19.89
C TRP A 549 -20.64 2.54 -21.34
N ARG A 550 -21.68 3.27 -21.77
CA ARG A 550 -21.82 3.77 -23.16
C ARG A 550 -20.60 4.58 -23.65
N TYR A 551 -19.89 5.26 -22.75
CA TYR A 551 -18.68 6.03 -23.10
C TYR A 551 -17.47 5.13 -23.45
N LEU A 552 -17.47 3.86 -23.07
CA LEU A 552 -16.43 2.89 -23.43
C LEU A 552 -16.64 2.25 -24.80
N ARG A 553 -17.87 2.24 -25.35
CA ARG A 553 -18.24 1.43 -26.54
C ARG A 553 -17.39 1.70 -27.79
N GLU A 554 -16.78 2.89 -27.90
CA GLU A 554 -15.89 3.27 -29.01
C GLU A 554 -14.40 2.97 -28.77
N GLN A 555 -14.00 2.56 -27.56
CA GLN A 555 -12.62 2.26 -27.18
C GLN A 555 -12.17 0.85 -27.67
N LYS A 556 -12.39 0.57 -28.96
CA LYS A 556 -12.24 -0.76 -29.59
C LYS A 556 -10.81 -1.33 -29.59
N SER A 557 -9.81 -0.48 -29.36
CA SER A 557 -8.38 -0.87 -29.28
C SER A 557 -7.89 -1.15 -27.85
N LEU A 558 -8.79 -1.15 -26.85
CA LEU A 558 -8.42 -1.28 -25.46
C LEU A 558 -7.83 -2.66 -25.14
N ARG A 559 -6.74 -2.67 -24.37
CA ARG A 559 -5.99 -3.86 -23.91
C ARG A 559 -6.09 -4.02 -22.39
N THR A 560 -5.93 -2.92 -21.67
CA THR A 560 -6.10 -2.85 -20.21
C THR A 560 -7.35 -2.04 -19.86
N LEU A 561 -8.26 -2.62 -19.07
CA LEU A 561 -9.37 -1.91 -18.43
C LEU A 561 -9.34 -2.17 -16.92
N ILE A 562 -9.17 -1.11 -16.14
CA ILE A 562 -9.28 -1.11 -14.68
C ILE A 562 -10.48 -0.23 -14.31
N VAL A 563 -11.43 -0.74 -13.53
CA VAL A 563 -12.59 0.02 -13.03
C VAL A 563 -12.79 -0.26 -11.55
N THR A 564 -12.83 0.79 -10.72
CA THR A 564 -13.01 0.65 -9.27
C THR A 564 -14.03 1.67 -8.78
N GLY A 565 -15.04 1.21 -8.04
CA GLY A 565 -16.19 2.00 -7.59
C GLY A 565 -17.43 1.83 -8.47
N ASN A 566 -18.41 2.73 -8.35
CA ASN A 566 -19.69 2.62 -9.05
C ASN A 566 -19.57 2.82 -10.57
N LEU A 567 -20.20 1.94 -11.36
CA LEU A 567 -20.31 1.99 -12.82
C LEU A 567 -21.75 1.64 -13.23
N LYS A 568 -22.39 2.50 -14.03
CA LYS A 568 -23.76 2.30 -14.51
C LYS A 568 -23.79 1.47 -15.78
N LEU A 569 -24.37 0.27 -15.66
CA LEU A 569 -24.68 -0.63 -16.77
C LEU A 569 -26.15 -0.47 -17.20
N GLN A 570 -26.41 -0.63 -18.49
CA GLN A 570 -27.75 -0.66 -19.09
C GLN A 570 -27.98 -2.01 -19.80
N SER A 571 -29.24 -2.42 -19.91
CA SER A 571 -29.61 -3.64 -20.64
C SER A 571 -29.13 -3.57 -22.10
N GLY A 572 -28.24 -4.50 -22.49
CA GLY A 572 -27.59 -4.52 -23.81
C GLY A 572 -26.21 -3.85 -23.88
N ASP A 573 -25.66 -3.39 -22.75
CA ASP A 573 -24.20 -3.19 -22.65
C ASP A 573 -23.45 -4.51 -22.77
N SER A 574 -22.23 -4.45 -23.31
CA SER A 574 -21.45 -5.65 -23.63
C SER A 574 -19.94 -5.36 -23.62
N LEU A 575 -19.15 -6.40 -23.34
CA LEU A 575 -17.68 -6.41 -23.42
C LEU A 575 -17.15 -6.74 -24.84
N VAL A 576 -18.01 -7.21 -25.76
CA VAL A 576 -17.60 -7.74 -27.08
C VAL A 576 -16.90 -6.70 -27.97
N THR A 577 -17.09 -5.41 -27.70
CA THR A 577 -16.41 -4.30 -28.37
C THR A 577 -14.91 -4.24 -28.08
N PHE A 578 -14.42 -4.85 -26.99
CA PHE A 578 -13.02 -4.85 -26.57
C PHE A 578 -12.29 -6.11 -27.04
N SER A 579 -12.31 -6.37 -28.34
CA SER A 579 -11.74 -7.61 -28.91
C SER A 579 -10.25 -7.79 -28.62
N SER A 580 -9.49 -6.71 -28.42
CA SER A 580 -8.05 -6.71 -28.05
C SER A 580 -7.78 -6.80 -26.54
N LEU A 581 -8.79 -6.94 -25.67
CA LEU A 581 -8.59 -6.86 -24.22
C LEU A 581 -7.77 -8.04 -23.68
N ARG A 582 -6.76 -7.72 -22.86
CA ARG A 582 -5.82 -8.66 -22.21
C ARG A 582 -5.92 -8.63 -20.69
N THR A 583 -6.19 -7.45 -20.13
CA THR A 583 -6.30 -7.21 -18.68
C THR A 583 -7.63 -6.56 -18.37
N LEU A 584 -8.47 -7.24 -17.59
CA LEU A 584 -9.70 -6.72 -17.04
C LEU A 584 -9.65 -6.83 -15.52
N HIS A 585 -9.62 -5.69 -14.82
CA HIS A 585 -9.71 -5.61 -13.36
C HIS A 585 -10.92 -4.77 -12.98
N ILE A 586 -11.84 -5.32 -12.21
CA ILE A 586 -13.04 -4.64 -11.74
C ILE A 586 -13.21 -4.86 -10.24
N GLU A 587 -13.42 -3.79 -9.47
CA GLU A 587 -13.71 -3.85 -8.04
C GLU A 587 -14.92 -2.98 -7.64
N GLY A 588 -15.86 -3.55 -6.88
CA GLY A 588 -17.01 -2.81 -6.34
C GLY A 588 -18.13 -2.49 -7.34
N VAL A 589 -18.12 -3.11 -8.53
CA VAL A 589 -19.15 -2.93 -9.57
C VAL A 589 -20.14 -4.09 -9.56
N ASN A 590 -21.44 -3.81 -9.60
CA ASN A 590 -22.45 -4.81 -9.95
C ASN A 590 -22.28 -5.21 -11.42
N MET A 591 -21.65 -6.36 -11.67
CA MET A 591 -21.26 -6.82 -13.00
C MET A 591 -22.31 -7.68 -13.72
N ALA A 592 -23.48 -7.93 -13.12
CA ALA A 592 -24.40 -8.98 -13.53
C ALA A 592 -24.80 -8.96 -15.02
N ALA A 593 -24.97 -7.77 -15.60
CA ALA A 593 -25.34 -7.59 -17.01
C ALA A 593 -24.20 -7.89 -18.02
N LEU A 594 -22.94 -7.92 -17.58
CA LEU A 594 -21.77 -8.09 -18.46
C LEU A 594 -21.15 -9.50 -18.42
N LEU A 595 -21.42 -10.29 -17.38
CA LEU A 595 -20.74 -11.57 -17.12
C LEU A 595 -20.78 -12.54 -18.32
N GLU A 596 -21.93 -12.70 -18.97
CA GLU A 596 -22.09 -13.64 -20.10
C GLU A 596 -21.27 -13.23 -21.35
N TYR A 597 -20.82 -11.98 -21.44
CA TYR A 597 -19.95 -11.49 -22.49
C TYR A 597 -18.45 -11.66 -22.19
N VAL A 598 -18.04 -11.90 -20.93
CA VAL A 598 -16.62 -12.03 -20.54
C VAL A 598 -15.94 -13.15 -21.34
N CYS A 599 -16.60 -14.30 -21.50
CA CYS A 599 -16.07 -15.45 -22.23
C CYS A 599 -15.87 -15.24 -23.74
N GLN A 600 -16.27 -14.08 -24.28
CA GLN A 600 -16.07 -13.71 -25.68
C GLN A 600 -14.76 -12.93 -25.89
N LEU A 601 -14.09 -12.50 -24.81
CA LEU A 601 -12.80 -11.81 -24.81
C LEU A 601 -11.64 -12.79 -25.10
N LYS A 602 -11.50 -13.21 -26.36
CA LYS A 602 -10.54 -14.26 -26.77
C LYS A 602 -9.07 -13.98 -26.41
N HIS A 603 -8.69 -12.72 -26.21
CA HIS A 603 -7.31 -12.30 -25.91
C HIS A 603 -7.00 -12.15 -24.40
N LEU A 604 -8.00 -12.34 -23.54
CA LEU A 604 -7.90 -12.09 -22.10
C LEU A 604 -6.91 -13.03 -21.42
N ARG A 605 -6.05 -12.45 -20.56
CA ARG A 605 -4.97 -13.11 -19.82
C ARG A 605 -5.08 -12.87 -18.32
N TYR A 606 -5.45 -11.66 -17.93
CA TYR A 606 -5.76 -11.28 -16.55
C TYR A 606 -7.24 -10.93 -16.43
N LEU A 607 -7.93 -11.59 -15.50
CA LEU A 607 -9.27 -11.26 -15.02
C LEU A 607 -9.20 -11.07 -13.49
N ALA A 608 -9.74 -9.97 -13.00
CA ALA A 608 -10.10 -9.78 -11.60
C ALA A 608 -11.49 -9.18 -11.50
N LEU A 609 -12.34 -9.78 -10.67
CA LEU A 609 -13.70 -9.35 -10.36
C LEU A 609 -13.83 -9.37 -8.83
N LYS A 610 -13.26 -8.36 -8.15
CA LYS A 610 -13.19 -8.30 -6.69
C LYS A 610 -14.41 -7.60 -6.09
N ARG A 611 -14.90 -8.06 -4.95
CA ARG A 611 -15.99 -7.41 -4.19
C ARG A 611 -17.20 -7.06 -5.09
N THR A 612 -17.68 -8.03 -5.86
CA THR A 612 -18.83 -7.87 -6.77
C THR A 612 -19.99 -8.80 -6.42
N ASP A 613 -21.21 -8.37 -6.71
CA ASP A 613 -22.48 -9.11 -6.50
C ASP A 613 -22.65 -10.35 -7.42
N MET A 614 -21.55 -10.95 -7.90
CA MET A 614 -21.57 -12.05 -8.86
C MET A 614 -21.95 -13.38 -8.17
N CYS A 615 -23.10 -13.95 -8.52
CA CYS A 615 -23.49 -15.29 -8.05
C CYS A 615 -22.75 -16.45 -8.76
N ARG A 616 -22.26 -16.23 -9.99
CA ARG A 616 -21.64 -17.28 -10.84
C ARG A 616 -20.72 -16.70 -11.92
N LEU A 617 -19.62 -17.39 -12.22
CA LEU A 617 -18.89 -17.23 -13.49
C LEU A 617 -19.60 -18.00 -14.63
N PRO A 618 -19.38 -17.65 -15.92
CA PRO A 618 -20.09 -18.31 -17.03
C PRO A 618 -19.48 -19.65 -17.42
N GLU A 619 -20.31 -20.66 -17.69
CA GLU A 619 -19.89 -22.04 -18.00
C GLU A 619 -18.91 -22.19 -19.17
N ASN A 620 -18.87 -21.23 -20.10
CA ASN A 620 -17.95 -21.23 -21.24
C ASN A 620 -16.60 -20.58 -20.95
N ILE A 621 -16.18 -20.41 -19.69
CA ILE A 621 -14.89 -19.79 -19.31
C ILE A 621 -13.69 -20.41 -20.04
N HIS A 622 -13.72 -21.73 -20.28
CA HIS A 622 -12.72 -22.46 -21.06
C HIS A 622 -12.52 -22.02 -22.53
N GLY A 623 -13.36 -21.11 -23.05
CA GLY A 623 -13.15 -20.46 -24.35
C GLY A 623 -11.98 -19.48 -24.36
N MET A 624 -11.66 -18.86 -23.23
CA MET A 624 -10.56 -17.88 -23.09
C MET A 624 -9.21 -18.60 -22.95
N LYS A 625 -8.66 -19.07 -24.07
CA LYS A 625 -7.46 -19.94 -24.10
C LYS A 625 -6.18 -19.32 -23.53
N PHE A 626 -6.09 -18.00 -23.46
CA PHE A 626 -4.94 -17.28 -22.91
C PHE A 626 -5.09 -16.90 -21.43
N LEU A 627 -6.21 -17.22 -20.78
CA LEU A 627 -6.48 -16.80 -19.40
C LEU A 627 -5.50 -17.47 -18.43
N GLN A 628 -4.75 -16.63 -17.71
CA GLN A 628 -3.62 -16.99 -16.83
C GLN A 628 -3.89 -16.60 -15.37
N HIS A 629 -4.63 -15.52 -15.13
CA HIS A 629 -4.97 -15.01 -13.80
C HIS A 629 -6.48 -14.81 -13.65
N ILE A 630 -7.05 -15.34 -12.57
CA ILE A 630 -8.44 -15.13 -12.13
C ILE A 630 -8.39 -14.78 -10.64
N SER A 631 -8.85 -13.59 -10.25
CA SER A 631 -9.12 -13.23 -8.85
C SER A 631 -10.60 -12.87 -8.67
N LEU A 632 -11.23 -13.48 -7.68
CA LEU A 632 -12.64 -13.28 -7.31
C LEU A 632 -12.78 -12.84 -5.84
N GLU A 633 -11.69 -12.32 -5.25
CA GLU A 633 -11.56 -11.90 -3.84
C GLU A 633 -12.81 -11.15 -3.34
N GLY A 634 -13.41 -11.63 -2.24
CA GLY A 634 -14.56 -10.97 -1.62
C GLY A 634 -15.85 -10.98 -2.47
N CYS A 635 -15.99 -11.85 -3.46
CA CYS A 635 -17.28 -12.12 -4.10
C CYS A 635 -18.18 -12.98 -3.18
N GLU A 636 -18.73 -12.35 -2.14
CA GLU A 636 -19.58 -12.98 -1.12
C GLU A 636 -20.81 -13.72 -1.68
N SER A 637 -21.29 -13.35 -2.87
CA SER A 637 -22.40 -14.04 -3.55
C SER A 637 -22.00 -15.28 -4.36
N LEU A 638 -20.70 -15.51 -4.61
CA LEU A 638 -20.23 -16.56 -5.50
C LEU A 638 -20.21 -17.92 -4.78
N MET A 639 -21.12 -18.82 -5.18
CA MET A 639 -21.25 -20.14 -4.53
C MET A 639 -20.48 -21.27 -5.22
N LYS A 640 -20.18 -21.16 -6.53
CA LYS A 640 -19.55 -22.23 -7.32
C LYS A 640 -18.69 -21.70 -8.47
N LEU A 641 -17.67 -22.48 -8.82
CA LEU A 641 -16.92 -22.33 -10.08
C LEU A 641 -17.52 -23.22 -11.18
N PRO A 642 -17.50 -22.79 -12.45
CA PRO A 642 -18.02 -23.56 -13.58
C PRO A 642 -17.15 -24.78 -13.88
N ASP A 643 -17.77 -25.92 -14.23
CA ASP A 643 -17.08 -27.19 -14.46
C ASP A 643 -15.99 -27.12 -15.54
N SER A 644 -16.11 -26.15 -16.47
CA SER A 644 -15.12 -25.99 -17.54
C SER A 644 -13.81 -25.32 -17.10
N ILE A 645 -13.70 -24.78 -15.87
CA ILE A 645 -12.48 -24.11 -15.39
C ILE A 645 -11.24 -25.02 -15.45
N ILE A 646 -11.40 -26.33 -15.19
CA ILE A 646 -10.34 -27.35 -15.26
C ILE A 646 -9.70 -27.50 -16.66
N LYS A 647 -10.36 -26.96 -17.70
CA LYS A 647 -9.89 -26.98 -19.09
C LYS A 647 -8.98 -25.79 -19.43
N LEU A 648 -8.82 -24.82 -18.52
CA LEU A 648 -7.90 -23.68 -18.66
C LEU A 648 -6.46 -24.11 -18.38
N GLN A 649 -5.87 -24.92 -19.27
CA GLN A 649 -4.48 -25.39 -19.15
C GLN A 649 -3.43 -24.25 -19.05
N GLY A 650 -3.81 -23.02 -19.44
CA GLY A 650 -2.99 -21.81 -19.29
C GLY A 650 -3.07 -21.12 -17.93
N LEU A 651 -3.97 -21.52 -17.02
CA LEU A 651 -4.22 -20.87 -15.73
C LEU A 651 -3.04 -21.04 -14.75
N ARG A 652 -2.73 -19.97 -14.01
CA ARG A 652 -1.53 -19.83 -13.16
C ARG A 652 -1.80 -19.21 -11.81
N PHE A 653 -2.75 -18.28 -11.75
CA PHE A 653 -3.24 -17.67 -10.53
C PHE A 653 -4.76 -17.89 -10.48
N LEU A 654 -5.25 -18.56 -9.43
CA LEU A 654 -6.66 -18.61 -9.09
C LEU A 654 -6.82 -18.16 -7.64
N ASP A 655 -7.70 -17.19 -7.43
CA ASP A 655 -8.02 -16.66 -6.13
C ASP A 655 -9.54 -16.59 -5.96
N ILE A 656 -9.99 -17.21 -4.87
CA ILE A 656 -11.37 -17.27 -4.40
C ILE A 656 -11.44 -17.09 -2.87
N ASP A 657 -10.42 -16.46 -2.25
CA ASP A 657 -10.44 -16.12 -0.81
C ASP A 657 -11.65 -15.21 -0.52
N ASP A 658 -12.30 -15.45 0.62
CA ASP A 658 -13.52 -14.73 1.08
C ASP A 658 -14.68 -14.75 0.06
N THR A 659 -14.90 -15.91 -0.58
CA THR A 659 -16.12 -16.24 -1.34
C THR A 659 -16.92 -17.35 -0.65
N LEU A 660 -18.13 -17.67 -1.14
CA LEU A 660 -18.92 -18.83 -0.69
C LEU A 660 -18.67 -20.10 -1.53
N VAL A 661 -17.54 -20.19 -2.24
CA VAL A 661 -17.20 -21.35 -3.09
C VAL A 661 -16.85 -22.55 -2.21
N ASN A 662 -17.82 -23.45 -2.03
CA ASN A 662 -17.66 -24.66 -1.22
C ASN A 662 -17.38 -25.95 -2.01
N SER A 663 -17.39 -25.88 -3.35
CA SER A 663 -17.18 -27.04 -4.23
C SER A 663 -16.35 -26.70 -5.47
N ILE A 664 -15.24 -27.40 -5.66
CA ILE A 664 -14.36 -27.28 -6.84
C ILE A 664 -14.64 -28.45 -7.81
N PRO A 665 -14.72 -28.23 -9.14
CA PRO A 665 -14.96 -29.32 -10.11
C PRO A 665 -13.83 -30.38 -10.14
N ARG A 666 -14.20 -31.67 -10.20
CA ARG A 666 -13.26 -32.81 -10.39
C ARG A 666 -12.40 -32.63 -11.64
N GLY A 667 -11.17 -33.13 -11.59
CA GLY A 667 -10.19 -33.02 -12.67
C GLY A 667 -9.29 -31.78 -12.57
N PHE A 668 -9.36 -31.03 -11.46
CA PHE A 668 -8.53 -29.87 -11.17
C PHE A 668 -7.02 -30.16 -11.27
N ARG A 669 -6.60 -31.42 -11.07
CA ARG A 669 -5.23 -31.91 -11.33
C ARG A 669 -4.70 -31.65 -12.75
N ALA A 670 -5.58 -31.35 -13.71
CA ALA A 670 -5.18 -30.97 -15.07
C ALA A 670 -4.53 -29.58 -15.16
N LEU A 671 -4.69 -28.73 -14.15
CA LEU A 671 -4.16 -27.36 -14.10
C LEU A 671 -2.68 -27.33 -13.67
N THR A 672 -1.83 -28.12 -14.32
CA THR A 672 -0.41 -28.30 -13.95
C THR A 672 0.46 -27.04 -14.09
N ASN A 673 -0.07 -25.97 -14.67
CA ASN A 673 0.55 -24.65 -14.78
C ASN A 673 0.27 -23.72 -13.58
N LEU A 674 -0.61 -24.13 -12.64
CA LEU A 674 -1.02 -23.34 -11.48
C LEU A 674 0.14 -23.09 -10.51
N ARG A 675 0.29 -21.82 -10.10
CA ARG A 675 1.36 -21.30 -9.23
C ARG A 675 0.82 -20.66 -7.96
N VAL A 676 -0.29 -19.95 -8.04
CA VAL A 676 -1.00 -19.37 -6.89
C VAL A 676 -2.41 -19.93 -6.85
N LEU A 677 -2.83 -20.37 -5.67
CA LEU A 677 -4.16 -20.88 -5.41
C LEU A 677 -4.64 -20.40 -4.03
N TYR A 678 -5.52 -19.40 -4.01
CA TYR A 678 -6.18 -18.93 -2.80
C TYR A 678 -7.62 -19.47 -2.70
N GLY A 679 -8.17 -19.50 -1.48
CA GLY A 679 -9.54 -19.87 -1.15
C GLY A 679 -9.94 -21.33 -1.39
N PHE A 680 -9.00 -22.28 -1.52
CA PHE A 680 -9.35 -23.66 -1.92
C PHE A 680 -10.09 -24.41 -0.80
N PRO A 681 -11.38 -24.79 -0.96
CA PRO A 681 -12.15 -25.43 0.09
C PRO A 681 -11.79 -26.92 0.26
N ALA A 682 -11.50 -27.32 1.49
CA ALA A 682 -11.20 -28.70 1.85
C ALA A 682 -12.49 -29.55 1.99
N TYR A 683 -12.92 -30.17 0.89
CA TYR A 683 -14.16 -30.96 0.81
C TYR A 683 -13.94 -32.48 0.91
N ILE A 684 -14.82 -33.21 1.61
CA ILE A 684 -14.84 -34.70 1.68
C ILE A 684 -15.54 -35.30 0.46
N ASP A 685 -14.98 -36.37 -0.09
CA ASP A 685 -15.58 -37.35 -1.03
C ASP A 685 -17.02 -37.08 -1.50
N GLY A 686 -17.12 -36.53 -2.71
CA GLY A 686 -18.33 -36.41 -3.52
C GLY A 686 -17.95 -36.25 -4.99
N ASP A 687 -18.85 -35.79 -5.85
CA ASP A 687 -18.55 -35.54 -7.28
C ASP A 687 -17.66 -34.30 -7.54
N TRP A 688 -17.05 -33.76 -6.49
CA TRP A 688 -16.15 -32.60 -6.47
C TRP A 688 -14.69 -33.01 -6.29
N CYS A 689 -13.78 -32.08 -6.56
CA CYS A 689 -12.34 -32.24 -6.40
C CYS A 689 -11.96 -32.43 -4.93
N SER A 690 -11.14 -33.44 -4.64
CA SER A 690 -10.59 -33.67 -3.30
C SER A 690 -9.16 -33.13 -3.19
N LEU A 691 -8.63 -33.08 -1.96
CA LEU A 691 -7.23 -32.72 -1.69
C LEU A 691 -6.22 -33.63 -2.40
N GLU A 692 -6.59 -34.83 -2.84
CA GLU A 692 -5.72 -35.72 -3.62
C GLU A 692 -5.35 -35.15 -4.99
N GLU A 693 -6.24 -34.40 -5.63
CA GLU A 693 -5.93 -33.74 -6.90
C GLU A 693 -4.93 -32.60 -6.71
N LEU A 694 -5.07 -31.83 -5.62
CA LEU A 694 -4.13 -30.79 -5.21
C LEU A 694 -2.74 -31.36 -4.87
N GLY A 695 -2.68 -32.63 -4.45
CA GLY A 695 -1.43 -33.36 -4.27
C GLY A 695 -0.56 -33.47 -5.53
N SER A 696 -1.18 -33.44 -6.72
CA SER A 696 -0.45 -33.46 -7.99
C SER A 696 0.17 -32.12 -8.38
N LEU A 697 -0.37 -31.01 -7.86
CA LEU A 697 0.05 -29.63 -8.19
C LEU A 697 1.31 -29.23 -7.42
N SER A 698 2.39 -29.99 -7.64
CA SER A 698 3.74 -29.81 -7.06
C SER A 698 4.47 -28.53 -7.52
N GLN A 699 3.83 -27.72 -8.36
CA GLN A 699 4.34 -26.48 -8.94
C GLN A 699 3.74 -25.22 -8.30
N LEU A 700 2.89 -25.37 -7.29
CA LEU A 700 2.38 -24.25 -6.51
C LEU A 700 3.48 -23.57 -5.68
N ASN A 701 3.54 -22.25 -5.80
CA ASN A 701 4.36 -21.34 -5.01
C ASN A 701 3.56 -20.77 -3.82
N GLU A 702 2.26 -20.60 -3.96
CA GLU A 702 1.40 -19.99 -2.94
C GLU A 702 0.07 -20.75 -2.85
N LEU A 703 -0.34 -21.10 -1.62
CA LEU A 703 -1.53 -21.90 -1.36
C LEU A 703 -2.29 -21.39 -0.12
N SER A 704 -3.59 -21.10 -0.26
CA SER A 704 -4.54 -20.94 0.85
C SER A 704 -5.54 -22.10 0.84
N LEU A 705 -5.68 -22.79 1.98
CA LEU A 705 -6.68 -23.83 2.21
C LEU A 705 -7.75 -23.32 3.17
N GLU A 706 -9.00 -23.41 2.76
CA GLU A 706 -10.17 -23.03 3.55
C GLU A 706 -11.00 -24.25 3.99
N SER A 707 -11.90 -24.02 4.95
CA SER A 707 -12.91 -24.99 5.38
C SER A 707 -12.33 -26.31 5.91
N LEU A 708 -11.12 -26.27 6.49
CA LEU A 708 -10.34 -27.43 6.96
C LEU A 708 -11.03 -28.27 8.06
N GLU A 709 -11.99 -27.69 8.78
CA GLU A 709 -12.89 -28.39 9.71
C GLU A 709 -13.78 -29.44 9.03
N ASN A 710 -13.99 -29.33 7.72
CA ASN A 710 -14.75 -30.30 6.94
C ASN A 710 -13.91 -31.49 6.49
N VAL A 711 -12.68 -31.69 6.96
CA VAL A 711 -11.87 -32.87 6.63
C VAL A 711 -12.09 -33.97 7.68
N SER A 712 -12.48 -35.18 7.25
CA SER A 712 -12.84 -36.29 8.15
C SER A 712 -11.69 -37.20 8.60
N SER A 713 -10.49 -37.05 8.04
CA SER A 713 -9.28 -37.67 8.60
C SER A 713 -8.00 -36.96 8.16
N ALA A 714 -6.98 -36.95 9.04
CA ALA A 714 -5.64 -36.46 8.70
C ALA A 714 -5.05 -37.16 7.45
N LEU A 715 -5.40 -38.44 7.23
CA LEU A 715 -4.98 -39.16 6.02
C LEU A 715 -5.52 -38.53 4.72
N LEU A 716 -6.68 -37.85 4.74
CA LEU A 716 -7.18 -37.08 3.60
C LEU A 716 -6.48 -35.72 3.46
N ALA A 717 -6.22 -35.02 4.57
CA ALA A 717 -5.45 -33.77 4.57
C ALA A 717 -4.03 -33.98 4.01
N ALA A 718 -3.36 -35.07 4.41
CA ALA A 718 -2.04 -35.43 3.90
C ALA A 718 -2.00 -35.63 2.37
N LYS A 719 -3.14 -35.98 1.72
CA LYS A 719 -3.21 -36.10 0.26
C LYS A 719 -3.03 -34.76 -0.47
N ALA A 720 -3.19 -33.61 0.21
CA ALA A 720 -2.85 -32.30 -0.33
C ALA A 720 -1.36 -32.16 -0.71
N ARG A 721 -0.49 -33.04 -0.18
CA ARG A 721 0.96 -33.08 -0.40
C ARG A 721 1.61 -31.70 -0.33
N VAL A 722 1.40 -31.01 0.80
CA VAL A 722 2.09 -29.74 1.11
C VAL A 722 3.60 -30.00 1.24
N ASP A 723 3.97 -31.14 1.84
CA ASP A 723 5.33 -31.67 1.94
C ASP A 723 6.09 -31.75 0.60
N ALA A 724 5.37 -31.94 -0.52
CA ALA A 724 5.97 -32.13 -1.84
C ALA A 724 6.16 -30.82 -2.64
N LYS A 725 5.61 -29.69 -2.16
CA LYS A 725 5.59 -28.41 -2.88
C LYS A 725 6.88 -27.61 -2.64
N LYS A 726 7.93 -27.99 -3.36
CA LYS A 726 9.31 -27.44 -3.21
C LYS A 726 9.49 -25.95 -3.53
N GLN A 727 8.47 -25.28 -4.07
CA GLN A 727 8.50 -23.86 -4.41
C GLN A 727 7.58 -23.02 -3.50
N LEU A 728 6.97 -23.63 -2.48
CA LEU A 728 5.95 -23.01 -1.64
C LEU A 728 6.55 -21.94 -0.71
N THR A 729 6.23 -20.67 -0.97
CA THR A 729 6.63 -19.49 -0.19
C THR A 729 5.50 -18.93 0.67
N TYR A 730 4.23 -19.13 0.30
CA TYR A 730 3.06 -18.75 1.10
C TYR A 730 2.17 -19.97 1.43
N LEU A 731 1.76 -20.09 2.69
CA LEU A 731 0.79 -21.08 3.16
C LEU A 731 -0.25 -20.42 4.07
N GLY A 732 -1.49 -20.35 3.58
CA GLY A 732 -2.68 -20.04 4.36
C GLY A 732 -3.43 -21.30 4.77
N LEU A 733 -3.80 -21.41 6.05
CA LEU A 733 -4.66 -22.46 6.59
C LEU A 733 -5.80 -21.79 7.38
N LYS A 734 -7.04 -21.97 6.92
CA LYS A 734 -8.23 -21.28 7.43
C LYS A 734 -9.36 -22.27 7.69
N CYS A 735 -9.97 -22.20 8.86
CA CYS A 735 -11.24 -22.89 9.12
C CYS A 735 -12.42 -21.98 8.74
N GLY A 736 -13.50 -22.58 8.26
CA GLY A 736 -14.81 -21.95 8.15
C GLY A 736 -15.37 -21.66 9.55
N GLY A 737 -15.84 -20.44 9.78
CA GLY A 737 -16.50 -20.10 11.03
C GLY A 737 -17.96 -20.56 11.02
N ARG A 738 -18.39 -21.36 12.01
CA ARG A 738 -19.81 -21.68 12.24
C ARG A 738 -20.63 -20.49 12.82
N VAL A 739 -20.20 -19.25 12.57
CA VAL A 739 -20.80 -18.00 13.08
C VAL A 739 -20.69 -16.95 11.98
N GLY A 740 -21.81 -16.33 11.59
CA GLY A 740 -21.81 -15.17 10.69
C GLY A 740 -21.43 -13.87 11.42
N ASP A 741 -21.14 -12.80 10.69
CA ASP A 741 -20.65 -11.55 11.29
C ASP A 741 -21.67 -10.91 12.25
N GLY A 742 -21.38 -11.06 13.54
CA GLY A 742 -22.23 -10.59 14.63
C GLY A 742 -21.68 -11.03 15.99
N LEU A 743 -21.81 -10.14 16.98
CA LEU A 743 -21.39 -10.39 18.36
C LEU A 743 -22.19 -11.55 18.98
N VAL A 744 -21.58 -12.73 19.10
CA VAL A 744 -22.14 -13.87 19.84
C VAL A 744 -21.19 -14.27 20.97
N GLN A 745 -21.47 -13.79 22.18
CA GLN A 745 -21.07 -14.51 23.39
C GLN A 745 -21.93 -15.77 23.49
N GLY A 746 -21.44 -16.84 22.90
CA GLY A 746 -22.04 -18.18 22.95
C GLY A 746 -20.90 -19.19 23.06
N GLU A 747 -21.09 -20.21 23.89
CA GLU A 747 -20.09 -21.24 24.09
C GLU A 747 -19.82 -21.96 22.75
N VAL A 748 -18.57 -21.91 22.30
CA VAL A 748 -18.10 -22.71 21.16
C VAL A 748 -18.08 -24.16 21.62
N SER A 749 -19.23 -24.84 21.50
CA SER A 749 -19.43 -26.23 21.91
C SER A 749 -18.87 -27.21 20.87
N GLU A 750 -17.61 -27.00 20.49
CA GLU A 750 -16.83 -27.96 19.73
C GLU A 750 -16.52 -29.16 20.64
N SER A 751 -16.69 -30.36 20.09
CA SER A 751 -16.34 -31.59 20.79
C SER A 751 -14.82 -31.71 20.94
N LYS A 752 -14.34 -32.40 21.99
CA LYS A 752 -12.91 -32.69 22.15
C LYS A 752 -12.36 -33.53 21.00
N GLU A 753 -13.28 -34.27 20.36
CA GLU A 753 -13.11 -35.03 19.15
C GLU A 753 -12.86 -34.11 17.95
N GLU A 754 -13.63 -33.03 17.76
CA GLU A 754 -13.37 -31.98 16.76
C GLU A 754 -12.04 -31.24 17.04
N GLU A 755 -11.72 -30.88 18.30
CA GLU A 755 -10.45 -30.25 18.69
C GLU A 755 -9.22 -31.11 18.30
N GLN A 756 -9.25 -32.40 18.64
CA GLN A 756 -8.17 -33.35 18.33
C GLN A 756 -8.09 -33.64 16.82
N MET A 757 -9.23 -33.62 16.14
CA MET A 757 -9.32 -33.88 14.71
C MET A 757 -8.74 -32.71 13.89
N ILE A 758 -8.98 -31.46 14.29
CA ILE A 758 -8.37 -30.31 13.61
C ILE A 758 -6.87 -30.19 13.91
N GLU A 759 -6.41 -30.55 15.13
CA GLU A 759 -4.97 -30.69 15.42
C GLU A 759 -4.31 -31.69 14.46
N ALA A 760 -4.88 -32.89 14.31
CA ALA A 760 -4.35 -33.91 13.42
C ALA A 760 -4.37 -33.53 11.93
N VAL A 761 -5.32 -32.69 11.49
CA VAL A 761 -5.36 -32.14 10.12
C VAL A 761 -4.27 -31.11 9.88
N PHE A 762 -4.04 -30.20 10.82
CA PHE A 762 -3.00 -29.18 10.67
C PHE A 762 -1.59 -29.78 10.80
N ASP A 763 -1.41 -30.82 11.63
CA ASP A 763 -0.14 -31.55 11.79
C ASP A 763 0.40 -32.16 10.48
N VAL A 764 -0.47 -32.57 9.55
CA VAL A 764 -0.04 -33.19 8.27
C VAL A 764 0.11 -32.19 7.12
N LEU A 765 -0.38 -30.95 7.27
CA LEU A 765 -0.28 -29.89 6.26
C LEU A 765 1.06 -29.14 6.35
N CYS A 766 2.14 -29.91 6.48
CA CYS A 766 3.48 -29.46 6.79
C CYS A 766 4.20 -28.83 5.56
N PRO A 767 4.72 -27.59 5.64
CA PRO A 767 5.44 -26.91 4.56
C PRO A 767 6.91 -27.35 4.43
N GLN A 768 7.56 -26.92 3.34
CA GLN A 768 9.00 -27.06 3.14
C GLN A 768 9.79 -25.86 3.73
N PRO A 769 11.10 -26.00 4.03
CA PRO A 769 11.97 -24.94 4.57
C PRO A 769 12.04 -23.61 3.79
N CYS A 770 11.55 -23.58 2.55
CA CYS A 770 11.47 -22.39 1.68
C CYS A 770 10.27 -21.47 1.97
N ILE A 771 9.41 -21.83 2.92
CA ILE A 771 8.23 -21.04 3.29
C ILE A 771 8.63 -19.68 3.89
N GLU A 772 8.08 -18.59 3.35
CA GLU A 772 8.39 -17.21 3.78
C GLU A 772 7.22 -16.56 4.55
N TYR A 773 5.99 -16.97 4.29
CA TYR A 773 4.76 -16.49 4.92
C TYR A 773 3.90 -17.66 5.40
N ILE A 774 3.49 -17.65 6.67
CA ILE A 774 2.44 -18.54 7.19
C ILE A 774 1.29 -17.74 7.78
N SER A 775 0.06 -18.04 7.32
CA SER A 775 -1.19 -17.56 7.92
C SER A 775 -1.98 -18.74 8.49
N ILE A 776 -2.35 -18.68 9.77
CA ILE A 776 -3.34 -19.59 10.38
C ILE A 776 -4.52 -18.75 10.86
N LYS A 777 -5.73 -19.06 10.38
CA LYS A 777 -6.95 -18.30 10.68
C LYS A 777 -8.09 -19.18 11.19
N ARG A 778 -8.84 -18.70 12.18
CA ARG A 778 -10.04 -19.36 12.76
C ARG A 778 -9.77 -20.78 13.31
N TYR A 779 -8.52 -21.08 13.69
CA TYR A 779 -8.11 -22.41 14.12
C TYR A 779 -8.44 -22.68 15.59
N PHE A 780 -9.16 -23.78 15.83
CA PHE A 780 -9.76 -24.11 17.13
C PHE A 780 -9.16 -25.36 17.81
N GLY A 781 -8.01 -25.85 17.33
CA GLY A 781 -7.22 -26.81 18.11
C GLY A 781 -6.59 -26.14 19.34
N ARG A 782 -6.27 -26.92 20.38
CA ARG A 782 -5.63 -26.40 21.61
C ARG A 782 -4.16 -26.09 21.37
N ARG A 783 -3.49 -26.91 20.56
CA ARG A 783 -2.07 -26.80 20.20
C ARG A 783 -1.94 -26.42 18.73
N LEU A 784 -1.04 -25.48 18.42
CA LEU A 784 -0.63 -25.20 17.04
C LEU A 784 0.19 -26.39 16.49
N PRO A 785 0.18 -26.63 15.17
CA PRO A 785 0.66 -27.89 14.60
C PRO A 785 2.13 -28.20 14.91
N GLY A 786 2.42 -29.48 15.10
CA GLY A 786 3.69 -30.01 15.60
C GLY A 786 4.92 -29.69 14.77
N TRP A 787 4.78 -29.31 13.50
CA TRP A 787 5.89 -28.84 12.67
C TRP A 787 6.28 -27.37 12.95
N MET A 788 5.47 -26.61 13.70
CA MET A 788 5.82 -25.29 14.25
C MET A 788 6.54 -25.41 15.61
N THR A 789 6.32 -26.50 16.35
CA THR A 789 6.94 -26.74 17.66
C THR A 789 8.21 -27.58 17.50
N SER A 790 9.35 -27.08 17.99
CA SER A 790 10.67 -27.69 17.78
C SER A 790 11.04 -27.91 16.29
N THR A 791 11.91 -27.04 15.76
CA THR A 791 12.41 -27.11 14.36
C THR A 791 13.26 -28.34 14.01
N VAL A 792 13.21 -29.40 14.82
CA VAL A 792 13.78 -30.72 14.54
C VAL A 792 12.94 -31.47 13.51
N MET A 793 11.63 -31.19 13.40
CA MET A 793 10.77 -31.81 12.38
C MET A 793 10.90 -31.13 11.02
N VAL A 794 10.79 -29.80 10.96
CA VAL A 794 11.15 -28.99 9.77
C VAL A 794 11.89 -27.72 10.21
N PRO A 795 13.05 -27.40 9.62
CA PRO A 795 13.68 -26.10 9.79
C PRO A 795 12.96 -25.07 8.90
N LEU A 796 12.08 -24.25 9.48
CA LEU A 796 11.37 -23.17 8.78
C LEU A 796 12.30 -21.94 8.57
N GLU A 797 13.51 -22.18 8.06
CA GLU A 797 14.60 -21.19 8.04
C GLU A 797 14.26 -19.93 7.23
N SER A 798 13.43 -20.05 6.19
CA SER A 798 13.07 -18.92 5.31
C SER A 798 11.93 -18.04 5.83
N LEU A 799 11.30 -18.39 6.98
CA LEU A 799 10.06 -17.77 7.43
C LEU A 799 10.26 -16.33 7.91
N LYS A 800 9.63 -15.37 7.23
CA LYS A 800 9.67 -13.93 7.50
C LYS A 800 8.44 -13.43 8.24
N ILE A 801 7.27 -14.01 7.94
CA ILE A 801 5.98 -13.52 8.41
C ILE A 801 5.20 -14.67 9.04
N LEU A 802 4.76 -14.46 10.28
CA LEU A 802 3.81 -15.35 10.95
C LEU A 802 2.57 -14.58 11.40
N VAL A 803 1.42 -14.96 10.85
CA VAL A 803 0.10 -14.39 11.14
C VAL A 803 -0.80 -15.46 11.74
N LEU A 804 -1.24 -15.23 12.97
CA LEU A 804 -2.15 -16.08 13.73
C LEU A 804 -3.41 -15.26 14.10
N GLU A 805 -4.58 -15.62 13.58
CA GLU A 805 -5.81 -14.80 13.73
C GLU A 805 -7.01 -15.66 14.13
N HIS A 806 -7.72 -15.31 15.21
CA HIS A 806 -8.85 -16.06 15.76
C HIS A 806 -8.45 -17.50 16.14
N LEU A 807 -7.79 -17.63 17.29
CA LEU A 807 -7.38 -18.90 17.91
C LEU A 807 -8.18 -19.15 19.21
N PRO A 808 -9.51 -19.39 19.16
CA PRO A 808 -10.38 -19.39 20.33
C PRO A 808 -9.96 -20.37 21.43
N CYS A 809 -9.55 -21.58 21.05
CA CYS A 809 -9.27 -22.68 21.98
C CYS A 809 -7.78 -22.88 22.28
N CYS A 810 -6.89 -22.11 21.63
CA CYS A 810 -5.46 -22.33 21.68
C CYS A 810 -4.86 -21.97 23.04
N THR A 811 -3.99 -22.84 23.59
CA THR A 811 -3.46 -22.72 24.96
C THR A 811 -2.03 -22.18 25.03
N GLN A 812 -1.25 -22.27 23.95
CA GLN A 812 0.17 -21.86 23.90
C GLN A 812 0.59 -21.41 22.49
N LEU A 813 1.59 -20.52 22.42
CA LEU A 813 2.32 -20.23 21.17
C LEU A 813 3.36 -21.33 20.89
N PRO A 814 3.92 -21.44 19.66
CA PRO A 814 4.87 -22.50 19.35
C PRO A 814 6.27 -22.27 19.93
N ASP A 815 6.73 -23.25 20.73
CA ASP A 815 8.05 -23.35 21.38
C ASP A 815 9.25 -23.30 20.41
N GLY A 816 9.01 -23.34 19.09
CA GLY A 816 10.04 -23.35 18.04
C GLY A 816 10.45 -21.97 17.53
N LEU A 817 9.63 -20.92 17.75
CA LEU A 817 9.74 -19.65 17.01
C LEU A 817 11.07 -18.91 17.23
N CYS A 818 11.68 -19.04 18.42
CA CYS A 818 12.96 -18.39 18.75
C CYS A 818 14.10 -18.73 17.77
N ARG A 819 14.02 -19.87 17.08
CA ARG A 819 15.05 -20.35 16.15
C ARG A 819 14.98 -19.73 14.75
N LEU A 820 13.93 -18.99 14.42
CA LEU A 820 13.67 -18.51 13.06
C LEU A 820 14.60 -17.33 12.71
N PRO A 821 15.56 -17.48 11.78
CA PRO A 821 16.64 -16.50 11.61
C PRO A 821 16.26 -15.30 10.73
N TYR A 822 15.21 -15.41 9.91
CA TYR A 822 14.73 -14.33 9.02
C TYR A 822 13.33 -13.82 9.39
N LEU A 823 12.79 -14.19 10.56
CA LEU A 823 11.46 -13.75 10.98
C LEU A 823 11.46 -12.24 11.27
N GLU A 824 10.74 -11.47 10.46
CA GLU A 824 10.66 -10.01 10.49
C GLU A 824 9.39 -9.51 11.21
N TRP A 825 8.28 -10.27 11.11
CA TRP A 825 6.99 -9.91 11.70
C TRP A 825 6.27 -11.10 12.36
N ILE A 826 5.80 -10.89 13.60
CA ILE A 826 4.83 -11.76 14.29
C ILE A 826 3.55 -10.97 14.55
N LYS A 827 2.40 -11.55 14.19
CA LYS A 827 1.07 -11.05 14.51
C LYS A 827 0.22 -12.17 15.14
N VAL A 828 -0.28 -11.95 16.35
CA VAL A 828 -1.29 -12.79 17.01
C VAL A 828 -2.50 -11.92 17.33
N MET A 829 -3.68 -12.29 16.84
CA MET A 829 -4.94 -11.62 17.16
C MET A 829 -6.00 -12.60 17.63
N ASN A 830 -6.71 -12.25 18.70
CA ASN A 830 -7.82 -13.01 19.26
C ASN A 830 -7.44 -14.46 19.58
N ALA A 831 -6.55 -14.64 20.57
CA ALA A 831 -6.12 -15.93 21.11
C ALA A 831 -6.42 -15.98 22.62
N PRO A 832 -7.70 -15.97 23.03
CA PRO A 832 -8.10 -15.57 24.37
C PRO A 832 -7.69 -16.55 25.48
N VAL A 833 -7.49 -17.83 25.17
CA VAL A 833 -7.22 -18.90 26.14
C VAL A 833 -5.74 -19.03 26.51
N ILE A 834 -4.81 -18.41 25.77
CA ILE A 834 -3.37 -18.45 26.06
C ILE A 834 -3.08 -17.71 27.38
N LYS A 835 -2.53 -18.42 28.38
CA LYS A 835 -2.33 -17.87 29.73
C LYS A 835 -0.93 -17.35 30.02
N CYS A 836 0.07 -17.98 29.41
CA CYS A 836 1.48 -17.65 29.62
C CYS A 836 2.23 -17.76 28.28
N ILE A 837 3.25 -16.92 28.13
CA ILE A 837 4.32 -17.08 27.14
C ILE A 837 5.58 -17.36 27.96
N GLY A 838 6.01 -18.62 28.05
CA GLY A 838 7.13 -19.04 28.89
C GLY A 838 8.50 -18.84 28.23
N PRO A 839 9.58 -19.28 28.90
CA PRO A 839 10.95 -19.11 28.39
C PRO A 839 11.19 -19.87 27.08
N GLU A 840 10.40 -20.90 26.77
CA GLU A 840 10.42 -21.63 25.49
C GLU A 840 10.20 -20.73 24.26
N PHE A 841 9.52 -19.59 24.42
CA PHE A 841 9.35 -18.61 23.36
C PHE A 841 10.65 -17.90 22.95
N VAL A 842 11.69 -17.91 23.79
CA VAL A 842 12.96 -17.20 23.57
C VAL A 842 14.22 -18.08 23.69
N GLN A 843 14.15 -19.19 24.42
CA GLN A 843 15.25 -20.10 24.76
C GLN A 843 14.80 -21.56 24.62
N GLN A 844 15.73 -22.47 24.31
CA GLN A 844 15.43 -23.88 24.09
C GLN A 844 15.54 -24.69 25.38
N TYR A 845 14.58 -25.58 25.66
CA TYR A 845 14.66 -26.56 26.76
C TYR A 845 16.01 -27.31 26.79
N ASN A 846 16.50 -27.77 25.63
CA ASN A 846 17.78 -28.49 25.51
C ASN A 846 19.03 -27.60 25.70
N GLN A 847 18.87 -26.31 26.01
CA GLN A 847 19.97 -25.35 26.24
C GLN A 847 19.98 -24.75 27.65
N LEU A 848 19.06 -25.15 28.55
CA LEU A 848 18.98 -24.73 29.97
C LEU A 848 20.25 -25.03 30.81
N HIS A 849 21.26 -25.71 30.23
CA HIS A 849 22.52 -26.09 30.88
C HIS A 849 23.78 -25.66 30.10
N ARG A 850 23.67 -24.75 29.12
CA ARG A 850 24.84 -24.13 28.46
C ARG A 850 25.08 -22.70 28.96
N PRO A 851 26.35 -22.26 29.11
CA PRO A 851 26.66 -20.86 29.39
C PRO A 851 26.12 -19.92 28.30
N SER A 852 25.40 -18.87 28.70
CA SER A 852 24.75 -17.90 27.79
C SER A 852 25.73 -17.09 26.94
N SER A 853 26.99 -16.97 27.37
CA SER A 853 28.04 -16.20 26.69
C SER A 853 28.45 -16.71 25.30
N GLN A 854 28.00 -17.90 24.89
CA GLN A 854 28.30 -18.51 23.59
C GLN A 854 27.08 -18.66 22.66
N LEU A 855 25.91 -18.15 23.04
CA LEU A 855 24.69 -18.25 22.24
C LEU A 855 24.45 -16.99 21.39
N ALA A 856 24.10 -17.19 20.12
CA ALA A 856 23.63 -16.12 19.24
C ALA A 856 22.22 -15.65 19.66
N ALA A 857 21.88 -14.40 19.35
CA ALA A 857 20.59 -13.84 19.71
C ALA A 857 19.45 -14.51 18.93
N THR A 858 18.38 -14.91 19.62
CA THR A 858 17.16 -15.44 18.99
C THR A 858 16.33 -14.31 18.37
N PHE A 859 15.51 -14.62 17.36
CA PHE A 859 14.80 -13.62 16.55
C PHE A 859 15.70 -12.48 15.99
N PRO A 860 16.84 -12.78 15.33
CA PRO A 860 17.84 -11.76 14.96
C PRO A 860 17.40 -10.77 13.86
N LYS A 861 16.24 -10.98 13.23
CA LYS A 861 15.64 -10.12 12.19
C LYS A 861 14.27 -9.53 12.55
N LEU A 862 13.73 -9.82 13.73
CA LEU A 862 12.37 -9.42 14.08
C LEU A 862 12.28 -7.92 14.31
N GLN A 863 11.44 -7.24 13.52
CA GLN A 863 11.25 -5.78 13.54
C GLN A 863 9.92 -5.37 14.18
N GLN A 864 8.88 -6.19 14.05
CA GLN A 864 7.54 -5.87 14.56
C GLN A 864 6.92 -7.07 15.28
N MET A 865 6.27 -6.81 16.42
CA MET A 865 5.50 -7.79 17.19
C MET A 865 4.16 -7.19 17.61
N HIS A 866 3.06 -7.82 17.17
CA HIS A 866 1.70 -7.39 17.46
C HIS A 866 0.91 -8.51 18.14
N PHE A 867 0.48 -8.28 19.38
CA PHE A 867 -0.41 -9.15 20.15
C PHE A 867 -1.70 -8.40 20.49
N ASP A 868 -2.85 -8.93 20.08
CA ASP A 868 -4.18 -8.37 20.36
C ASP A 868 -5.16 -9.48 20.80
N GLY A 869 -6.10 -9.18 21.70
CA GLY A 869 -7.15 -10.12 22.12
C GLY A 869 -6.62 -11.40 22.78
N MET A 870 -5.62 -11.29 23.64
CA MET A 870 -5.06 -12.42 24.41
C MET A 870 -5.58 -12.36 25.85
N GLU A 871 -6.89 -12.55 26.02
CA GLU A 871 -7.61 -12.14 27.24
C GLU A 871 -7.11 -12.81 28.53
N GLU A 872 -6.80 -14.10 28.54
CA GLU A 872 -6.26 -14.80 29.72
C GLU A 872 -4.74 -14.67 29.89
N TRP A 873 -4.02 -14.00 28.98
CA TRP A 873 -2.56 -13.90 29.03
C TRP A 873 -2.12 -13.03 30.21
N GLY A 874 -1.62 -13.68 31.26
CA GLY A 874 -1.22 -13.07 32.53
C GLY A 874 0.29 -13.04 32.79
N GLU A 875 1.06 -13.92 32.18
CA GLU A 875 2.51 -14.02 32.41
C GLU A 875 3.34 -14.09 31.12
N TRP A 876 4.50 -13.43 31.13
CA TRP A 876 5.52 -13.53 30.10
C TRP A 876 6.89 -13.74 30.78
N VAL A 877 7.57 -14.83 30.46
CA VAL A 877 8.83 -15.24 31.09
C VAL A 877 9.98 -15.16 30.10
N TRP A 878 10.93 -14.27 30.33
CA TRP A 878 12.18 -14.16 29.56
C TRP A 878 13.24 -13.49 30.44
N GLU A 879 14.31 -14.23 30.73
CA GLU A 879 15.40 -13.83 31.63
C GLU A 879 16.44 -12.92 30.96
N THR A 880 17.18 -12.17 31.78
CA THR A 880 18.25 -11.23 31.38
C THR A 880 19.39 -11.89 30.60
N GLU A 881 19.61 -13.18 30.82
CA GLU A 881 20.70 -13.99 30.27
C GLU A 881 20.44 -14.40 28.81
N VAL A 882 19.19 -14.35 28.35
CA VAL A 882 18.75 -14.77 27.02
C VAL A 882 18.70 -13.58 26.07
N LYS A 883 19.68 -13.48 25.17
CA LYS A 883 19.69 -12.46 24.10
C LYS A 883 18.63 -12.79 23.05
N ALA A 884 17.66 -11.90 22.84
CA ALA A 884 16.68 -12.03 21.77
C ALA A 884 16.22 -10.67 21.21
N MET A 885 15.67 -10.69 20.00
CA MET A 885 14.96 -9.56 19.35
C MET A 885 15.76 -8.23 19.23
N PRO A 886 17.05 -8.25 18.82
CA PRO A 886 17.90 -7.06 18.83
C PRO A 886 17.46 -5.94 17.87
N LEU A 887 16.65 -6.26 16.84
CA LEU A 887 16.16 -5.33 15.82
C LEU A 887 14.66 -4.97 15.97
N LEU A 888 14.01 -5.35 17.08
CA LEU A 888 12.59 -5.09 17.31
C LEU A 888 12.35 -3.59 17.45
N GLU A 889 11.65 -2.97 16.50
CA GLU A 889 11.40 -1.52 16.48
C GLU A 889 10.03 -1.14 17.05
N VAL A 890 9.03 -2.03 16.88
CA VAL A 890 7.63 -1.79 17.28
C VAL A 890 7.07 -2.99 18.04
N LEU A 891 6.57 -2.74 19.25
CA LEU A 891 5.81 -3.70 20.06
C LEU A 891 4.42 -3.14 20.36
N ARG A 892 3.37 -3.90 20.00
CA ARG A 892 1.98 -3.59 20.32
C ARG A 892 1.37 -4.73 21.12
N ILE A 893 0.81 -4.40 22.28
CA ILE A 893 0.09 -5.32 23.17
C ILE A 893 -1.28 -4.70 23.45
N THR A 894 -2.35 -5.40 23.09
CA THR A 894 -3.72 -4.93 23.28
C THR A 894 -4.60 -6.05 23.89
N SER A 895 -5.46 -5.70 24.85
CA SER A 895 -6.51 -6.57 25.40
C SER A 895 -5.98 -7.87 26.04
N CYS A 896 -5.30 -7.77 27.19
CA CYS A 896 -4.80 -8.92 27.96
C CYS A 896 -4.76 -8.66 29.48
N LYS A 897 -4.28 -9.64 30.27
CA LYS A 897 -4.15 -9.57 31.74
C LYS A 897 -2.69 -9.51 32.21
N LEU A 898 -1.73 -9.22 31.33
CA LEU A 898 -0.29 -9.37 31.58
C LEU A 898 0.17 -8.63 32.84
N GLY A 899 0.76 -9.35 33.80
CA GLY A 899 1.13 -8.84 35.12
C GLY A 899 2.40 -7.97 35.16
N ARG A 900 3.36 -8.27 34.28
CA ARG A 900 4.70 -7.67 34.23
C ARG A 900 5.31 -7.82 32.84
N MET A 901 6.22 -6.92 32.46
CA MET A 901 7.11 -7.14 31.32
C MET A 901 8.27 -8.05 31.72
N PRO A 902 8.81 -8.89 30.81
CA PRO A 902 9.93 -9.76 31.13
C PRO A 902 11.28 -9.01 31.17
N PRO A 903 12.18 -9.32 32.12
CA PRO A 903 13.50 -8.70 32.25
C PRO A 903 14.37 -8.70 30.98
N GLY A 904 14.30 -9.78 30.18
CA GLY A 904 15.08 -9.90 28.95
C GLY A 904 14.64 -8.92 27.85
N LEU A 905 13.34 -8.60 27.74
CA LEU A 905 12.84 -7.63 26.76
C LEU A 905 13.45 -6.23 27.00
N MET A 906 13.45 -5.80 28.26
CA MET A 906 14.00 -4.52 28.71
C MET A 906 15.52 -4.45 28.49
N SER A 907 16.20 -5.61 28.48
CA SER A 907 17.66 -5.71 28.36
C SER A 907 18.17 -5.82 26.90
N HIS A 908 17.40 -6.45 26.01
CA HIS A 908 17.89 -6.84 24.67
C HIS A 908 17.16 -6.19 23.48
N ALA A 909 15.95 -5.64 23.66
CA ALA A 909 15.21 -4.92 22.61
C ALA A 909 15.75 -3.49 22.40
N ILE A 910 17.05 -3.37 22.15
CA ILE A 910 17.80 -2.11 22.07
C ILE A 910 17.41 -1.22 20.88
N ALA A 911 16.70 -1.78 19.89
CA ALA A 911 16.13 -1.07 18.74
C ALA A 911 14.69 -0.57 18.96
N LEU A 912 14.03 -0.88 20.09
CA LEU A 912 12.60 -0.62 20.30
C LEU A 912 12.31 0.88 20.37
N LYS A 913 11.74 1.43 19.29
CA LYS A 913 11.42 2.86 19.16
C LYS A 913 10.02 3.18 19.69
N LYS A 914 9.04 2.32 19.39
CA LYS A 914 7.63 2.50 19.78
C LYS A 914 7.09 1.31 20.56
N LEU A 915 6.53 1.61 21.72
CA LEU A 915 5.79 0.67 22.56
C LEU A 915 4.33 1.14 22.70
N THR A 916 3.37 0.25 22.48
CA THR A 916 1.94 0.55 22.60
C THR A 916 1.26 -0.53 23.44
N ILE A 917 0.67 -0.13 24.57
CA ILE A 917 0.02 -1.02 25.53
C ILE A 917 -1.41 -0.52 25.75
N ARG A 918 -2.41 -1.36 25.45
CA ARG A 918 -3.83 -0.97 25.51
C ARG A 918 -4.69 -2.03 26.20
N ARG A 919 -5.61 -1.64 27.08
CA ARG A 919 -6.57 -2.55 27.76
C ARG A 919 -5.87 -3.71 28.48
N VAL A 920 -4.82 -3.42 29.24
CA VAL A 920 -4.01 -4.43 29.95
C VAL A 920 -4.30 -4.40 31.45
N ARG A 921 -4.97 -5.45 31.95
CA ARG A 921 -5.61 -5.41 33.29
C ARG A 921 -4.70 -5.78 34.46
N GLY A 922 -3.49 -6.29 34.23
CA GLY A 922 -2.61 -6.78 35.29
C GLY A 922 -1.30 -6.04 35.47
N LEU A 923 -0.94 -5.08 34.60
CA LEU A 923 0.43 -4.56 34.54
C LEU A 923 0.69 -3.54 35.66
N HIS A 924 1.54 -3.89 36.62
CA HIS A 924 1.80 -3.05 37.82
C HIS A 924 2.90 -2.00 37.62
N SER A 925 3.96 -2.30 36.88
CA SER A 925 5.03 -1.32 36.56
C SER A 925 5.58 -1.50 35.14
N LEU A 926 6.21 -0.44 34.62
CA LEU A 926 6.88 -0.44 33.33
C LEU A 926 8.23 0.30 33.44
N GLU A 927 9.33 -0.42 33.33
CA GLU A 927 10.64 0.07 33.80
C GLU A 927 11.75 -0.17 32.76
N ASN A 928 12.88 0.54 32.85
CA ASN A 928 14.14 0.21 32.16
C ASN A 928 14.12 0.15 30.61
N PHE A 929 13.13 0.76 29.93
CA PHE A 929 13.00 0.75 28.47
C PHE A 929 13.93 1.78 27.77
N VAL A 930 15.25 1.60 27.91
CA VAL A 930 16.30 2.57 27.49
C VAL A 930 16.34 2.97 26.01
N SER A 931 15.65 2.22 25.13
CA SER A 931 15.56 2.47 23.69
C SER A 931 14.32 3.29 23.28
N VAL A 932 13.24 3.25 24.06
CA VAL A 932 11.91 3.73 23.65
C VAL A 932 11.85 5.24 23.53
N VAL A 933 11.30 5.70 22.40
CA VAL A 933 11.13 7.11 22.05
C VAL A 933 9.65 7.54 22.15
N GLU A 934 8.73 6.60 21.92
CA GLU A 934 7.29 6.83 21.90
C GLU A 934 6.54 5.73 22.64
N LEU A 935 5.82 6.10 23.71
CA LEU A 935 5.10 5.18 24.59
C LEU A 935 3.61 5.54 24.66
N ASP A 936 2.76 4.67 24.11
CA ASP A 936 1.30 4.84 24.09
C ASP A 936 0.62 3.89 25.09
N LEU A 937 0.11 4.43 26.21
CA LEU A 937 -0.63 3.71 27.24
C LEU A 937 -2.11 4.11 27.24
N TYR A 938 -3.01 3.11 27.23
CA TYR A 938 -4.46 3.30 27.26
C TYR A 938 -5.15 2.21 28.07
N ASP A 939 -5.98 2.56 29.05
CA ASP A 939 -6.80 1.62 29.83
C ASP A 939 -5.95 0.52 30.51
N ILE A 940 -5.16 0.94 31.50
CA ILE A 940 -4.25 0.07 32.27
C ILE A 940 -4.53 0.31 33.76
N PRO A 941 -5.54 -0.37 34.35
CA PRO A 941 -6.08 -0.02 35.65
C PRO A 941 -5.12 -0.21 36.83
N GLU A 942 -4.18 -1.15 36.74
CA GLU A 942 -3.29 -1.56 37.85
C GLU A 942 -1.88 -0.93 37.80
N LEU A 943 -1.58 -0.09 36.79
CA LEU A 943 -0.25 0.48 36.61
C LEU A 943 0.05 1.54 37.67
N ALA A 944 1.01 1.26 38.53
CA ALA A 944 1.41 2.12 39.66
C ALA A 944 2.71 2.93 39.41
N MET A 945 3.63 2.42 38.57
CA MET A 945 4.93 3.05 38.33
C MET A 945 5.38 2.97 36.87
N ILE A 946 6.03 4.03 36.37
CA ILE A 946 6.89 3.99 35.19
C ILE A 946 8.27 4.60 35.52
N SER A 947 9.36 3.90 35.21
CA SER A 947 10.74 4.32 35.56
C SER A 947 11.75 4.05 34.44
N ASN A 948 12.89 4.74 34.49
CA ASN A 948 14.09 4.53 33.64
C ASN A 948 13.77 4.35 32.14
N ILE A 949 13.18 5.38 31.52
CA ILE A 949 12.97 5.44 30.06
C ILE A 949 13.68 6.70 29.49
N PRO A 950 15.03 6.76 29.54
CA PRO A 950 15.78 7.99 29.34
C PRO A 950 15.70 8.60 27.94
N LYS A 951 15.31 7.84 26.90
CA LYS A 951 15.14 8.33 25.51
C LYS A 951 13.70 8.72 25.16
N LEU A 952 12.76 8.56 26.09
CA LEU A 952 11.34 8.82 25.85
C LEU A 952 11.11 10.28 25.46
N GLN A 953 10.54 10.54 24.28
CA GLN A 953 10.20 11.88 23.82
C GLN A 953 8.71 12.17 23.99
N LYS A 954 7.85 11.20 23.64
CA LYS A 954 6.38 11.28 23.78
C LYS A 954 5.85 10.16 24.67
N LEU A 955 5.14 10.55 25.72
CA LEU A 955 4.38 9.67 26.62
C LEU A 955 2.89 9.99 26.53
N THR A 956 2.08 9.02 26.14
CA THR A 956 0.62 9.08 26.18
C THR A 956 0.11 8.19 27.32
N ILE A 957 -0.64 8.75 28.27
CA ILE A 957 -1.28 8.03 29.39
C ILE A 957 -2.77 8.37 29.40
N LYS A 958 -3.62 7.37 29.14
CA LYS A 958 -5.09 7.55 29.10
C LYS A 958 -5.75 6.45 29.94
N CYS A 959 -6.56 6.83 30.93
CA CYS A 959 -7.25 5.87 31.83
C CYS A 959 -6.29 4.90 32.56
N CYS A 960 -5.39 5.44 33.40
CA CYS A 960 -4.45 4.66 34.23
C CYS A 960 -4.52 5.15 35.70
N PRO A 961 -5.62 4.86 36.43
CA PRO A 961 -5.98 5.53 37.69
C PRO A 961 -5.09 5.21 38.90
N LYS A 962 -4.37 4.07 38.91
CA LYS A 962 -3.47 3.69 40.02
C LYS A 962 -2.05 4.25 39.89
N LEU A 963 -1.76 5.06 38.88
CA LEU A 963 -0.41 5.53 38.60
C LEU A 963 0.01 6.57 39.65
N GLU A 964 1.04 6.25 40.43
CA GLU A 964 1.54 7.08 41.53
C GLU A 964 2.93 7.64 41.27
N MET A 965 3.73 7.02 40.38
CA MET A 965 5.14 7.37 40.16
C MET A 965 5.56 7.39 38.69
N LEU A 966 6.19 8.50 38.26
CA LEU A 966 6.93 8.63 36.99
C LEU A 966 8.36 9.10 37.28
N GLN A 967 9.39 8.34 36.91
CA GLN A 967 10.79 8.67 37.22
C GLN A 967 11.76 8.42 36.06
N GLU A 968 12.90 9.12 36.07
CA GLU A 968 14.04 8.91 35.17
C GLU A 968 13.73 9.01 33.65
N MET A 969 12.90 9.98 33.28
CA MET A 969 12.50 10.28 31.89
C MET A 969 13.19 11.55 31.36
N ALA A 970 14.53 11.56 31.35
CA ALA A 970 15.33 12.78 31.12
C ALA A 970 15.12 13.46 29.75
N ALA A 971 14.74 12.72 28.71
CA ALA A 971 14.43 13.27 27.39
C ALA A 971 12.94 13.61 27.16
N LEU A 972 12.07 13.46 28.17
CA LEU A 972 10.62 13.63 28.00
C LEU A 972 10.30 15.06 27.59
N ARG A 973 9.71 15.20 26.41
CA ARG A 973 9.29 16.49 25.86
C ARG A 973 7.78 16.65 25.95
N ARG A 974 7.04 15.63 25.50
CA ARG A 974 5.58 15.60 25.47
C ARG A 974 4.99 14.59 26.45
N LEU A 975 4.07 15.06 27.29
CA LEU A 975 3.17 14.25 28.09
C LEU A 975 1.71 14.50 27.67
N GLU A 976 0.96 13.44 27.37
CA GLU A 976 -0.51 13.48 27.25
C GLU A 976 -1.14 12.70 28.40
N LEU A 977 -2.07 13.31 29.12
CA LEU A 977 -2.79 12.71 30.25
C LEU A 977 -4.31 12.80 30.06
N ARG A 978 -5.02 11.67 30.27
CA ARG A 978 -6.48 11.66 30.54
C ARG A 978 -6.73 11.13 31.95
N VAL A 979 -6.88 12.06 32.88
CA VAL A 979 -7.30 11.88 34.29
C VAL A 979 -8.76 11.43 34.30
N PHE A 980 -9.12 10.57 35.25
CA PHE A 980 -10.45 9.95 35.30
C PHE A 980 -11.50 10.96 35.82
N ARG A 981 -12.76 10.88 35.35
CA ARG A 981 -13.81 11.85 35.75
C ARG A 981 -14.22 11.79 37.25
N ARG A 982 -13.60 10.90 38.04
CA ARG A 982 -13.79 10.76 39.50
C ARG A 982 -12.53 11.11 40.31
N GLU A 983 -11.52 11.64 39.63
CA GLU A 983 -10.30 12.16 40.25
C GLU A 983 -10.46 13.68 40.36
N ASN A 984 -10.38 14.19 41.59
CA ASN A 984 -10.65 15.59 41.93
C ASN A 984 -9.32 16.36 42.16
N GLN A 985 -8.19 15.74 41.83
CA GLN A 985 -6.84 16.32 41.86
C GLN A 985 -6.00 15.83 40.66
N LEU A 986 -4.95 16.59 40.31
CA LEU A 986 -3.89 16.14 39.41
C LEU A 986 -3.05 15.02 40.07
N PRO A 987 -2.57 14.04 39.27
CA PRO A 987 -1.73 12.96 39.76
C PRO A 987 -0.44 13.41 40.44
N VAL A 988 -0.11 12.75 41.55
CA VAL A 988 1.01 13.11 42.45
C VAL A 988 2.41 12.96 41.85
N TYR A 989 2.55 12.30 40.69
CA TYR A 989 3.81 12.17 39.94
C TYR A 989 4.12 13.34 39.00
N LEU A 990 3.19 14.26 38.75
CA LEU A 990 3.45 15.39 37.85
C LEU A 990 4.65 16.28 38.28
N PRO A 991 4.89 16.55 39.57
CA PRO A 991 6.14 17.17 40.06
C PRO A 991 7.44 16.44 39.69
N THR A 992 7.41 15.10 39.51
CA THR A 992 8.64 14.30 39.33
C THR A 992 9.09 14.19 37.87
N VAL A 993 8.26 14.64 36.91
CA VAL A 993 8.59 14.74 35.48
C VAL A 993 8.64 16.18 35.01
N LYS A 994 9.50 16.48 34.04
CA LYS A 994 9.70 17.85 33.50
C LYS A 994 9.52 17.90 31.97
N PRO A 995 8.32 17.55 31.44
CA PRO A 995 8.04 17.72 30.02
C PRO A 995 8.16 19.19 29.62
N SER A 996 8.52 19.46 28.36
CA SER A 996 8.34 20.79 27.76
C SER A 996 6.85 21.10 27.54
N HIS A 997 6.03 20.09 27.33
CA HIS A 997 4.62 20.24 27.00
C HIS A 997 3.72 19.18 27.66
N LEU A 998 2.66 19.62 28.33
CA LEU A 998 1.61 18.78 28.93
C LEU A 998 0.25 19.05 28.27
N LEU A 999 -0.29 18.07 27.55
CA LEU A 999 -1.73 18.00 27.23
C LEU A 999 -2.45 17.25 28.34
N LEU A 1000 -3.49 17.84 28.92
CA LEU A 1000 -4.32 17.21 29.95
C LEU A 1000 -5.81 17.21 29.57
N THR A 1001 -6.51 16.14 29.92
CA THR A 1001 -7.97 16.08 29.97
C THR A 1001 -8.39 15.54 31.33
N CYS A 1002 -9.24 16.26 32.06
CA CYS A 1002 -9.58 16.02 33.46
C CYS A 1002 -11.06 16.33 33.78
N SER A 1003 -11.43 16.24 35.06
CA SER A 1003 -12.71 16.74 35.58
C SER A 1003 -12.75 18.28 35.59
N LEU A 1004 -13.96 18.85 35.62
CA LEU A 1004 -14.15 20.30 35.72
C LEU A 1004 -13.66 20.85 37.06
N GLU A 1005 -13.76 20.07 38.14
CA GLU A 1005 -13.23 20.43 39.47
C GLU A 1005 -11.71 20.61 39.44
N VAL A 1006 -10.97 19.63 38.92
CA VAL A 1006 -9.52 19.72 38.72
C VAL A 1006 -9.16 20.94 37.88
N LEU A 1007 -9.88 21.15 36.78
CA LEU A 1007 -9.62 22.27 35.88
C LEU A 1007 -9.92 23.63 36.54
N THR A 1008 -10.97 23.71 37.36
CA THR A 1008 -11.31 24.91 38.14
C THR A 1008 -10.22 25.20 39.15
N SER A 1009 -9.73 24.18 39.87
CA SER A 1009 -8.63 24.38 40.82
C SER A 1009 -7.33 24.79 40.10
N MET A 1010 -7.01 24.22 38.94
CA MET A 1010 -5.87 24.68 38.13
C MET A 1010 -6.01 26.15 37.68
N ALA A 1011 -7.23 26.65 37.51
CA ALA A 1011 -7.49 28.03 37.11
C ALA A 1011 -7.20 29.06 38.22
N GLU A 1012 -7.14 28.63 39.49
CA GLU A 1012 -6.84 29.48 40.65
C GLU A 1012 -5.35 29.86 40.77
N GLY A 1013 -4.47 29.27 39.94
CA GLY A 1013 -3.05 29.59 39.85
C GLY A 1013 -2.30 29.40 41.15
N GLU A 1014 -1.49 30.39 41.55
CA GLU A 1014 -0.69 30.36 42.80
C GLU A 1014 -1.53 30.15 44.08
N SER A 1015 -2.86 30.32 44.01
CA SER A 1015 -3.80 30.03 45.11
C SER A 1015 -4.17 28.53 45.23
N SER A 1016 -3.87 27.73 44.21
CA SER A 1016 -4.33 26.36 44.03
C SER A 1016 -3.49 25.33 44.80
N SER A 1017 -4.14 24.28 45.34
CA SER A 1017 -3.43 23.07 45.81
C SER A 1017 -2.75 22.29 44.70
N GLU A 1018 -3.08 22.57 43.43
CA GLU A 1018 -2.59 21.87 42.26
C GLU A 1018 -1.42 22.59 41.57
N TRP A 1019 -1.11 23.84 41.94
CA TRP A 1019 -0.11 24.69 41.29
C TRP A 1019 1.28 24.07 41.21
N ASP A 1020 1.79 23.60 42.35
CA ASP A 1020 3.12 22.97 42.46
C ASP A 1020 3.24 21.64 41.68
N LYS A 1021 2.12 21.13 41.15
CA LYS A 1021 2.10 19.95 40.28
C LYS A 1021 2.33 20.28 38.80
N PHE A 1022 2.18 21.54 38.35
CA PHE A 1022 2.33 21.88 36.93
C PHE A 1022 3.09 23.18 36.62
N SER A 1023 3.36 24.05 37.60
CA SER A 1023 4.03 25.34 37.41
C SER A 1023 5.47 25.25 36.89
N HIS A 1024 6.11 24.07 36.97
CA HIS A 1024 7.44 23.80 36.40
C HIS A 1024 7.43 23.39 34.91
N ILE A 1025 6.26 23.21 34.31
CA ILE A 1025 6.09 22.75 32.92
C ILE A 1025 5.93 23.97 32.00
N LYS A 1026 6.69 24.04 30.89
CA LYS A 1026 6.75 25.26 30.07
C LYS A 1026 5.42 25.65 29.41
N GLN A 1027 4.66 24.66 28.95
CA GLN A 1027 3.35 24.82 28.32
C GLN A 1027 2.41 23.73 28.84
N VAL A 1028 1.32 24.13 29.49
CA VAL A 1028 0.31 23.23 30.06
C VAL A 1028 -1.06 23.55 29.48
N GLU A 1029 -1.74 22.51 29.02
CA GLU A 1029 -2.95 22.62 28.20
C GLU A 1029 -4.00 21.65 28.70
N ALA A 1030 -4.71 22.08 29.73
CA ALA A 1030 -5.72 21.30 30.42
C ALA A 1030 -7.13 21.61 29.89
N TYR A 1031 -7.96 20.58 29.83
CA TYR A 1031 -9.31 20.66 29.31
C TYR A 1031 -10.27 19.76 30.11
N ALA A 1032 -11.55 20.14 30.19
CA ALA A 1032 -12.59 19.35 30.84
C ALA A 1032 -13.84 19.21 29.98
N GLU A 1033 -14.47 18.04 30.13
CA GLU A 1033 -15.61 17.60 29.32
C GLU A 1033 -16.96 17.89 29.99
N GLU A 1034 -17.89 18.46 29.24
CA GLU A 1034 -19.29 18.61 29.67
C GLU A 1034 -20.23 18.55 28.45
N GLY A 1035 -21.40 17.92 28.59
CA GLY A 1035 -22.43 17.91 27.53
C GLY A 1035 -22.04 17.22 26.21
N GLY A 1036 -20.96 16.44 26.16
CA GLY A 1036 -20.46 15.80 24.94
C GLY A 1036 -19.43 16.65 24.15
N ASP A 1037 -19.00 17.78 24.70
CA ASP A 1037 -17.78 18.45 24.27
C ASP A 1037 -16.64 18.12 25.25
N GLU A 1038 -15.69 17.30 24.79
CA GLU A 1038 -14.49 16.88 25.55
C GLU A 1038 -13.62 18.04 26.04
N LYS A 1039 -13.76 19.23 25.46
CA LYS A 1039 -12.85 20.36 25.73
C LYS A 1039 -13.58 21.72 25.79
N LYS A 1040 -14.83 21.70 26.29
CA LYS A 1040 -15.68 22.88 26.53
C LYS A 1040 -15.00 23.90 27.44
N TRP A 1041 -14.36 23.41 28.50
CA TRP A 1041 -13.61 24.20 29.46
C TRP A 1041 -12.12 23.99 29.26
N HIS A 1042 -11.31 25.05 29.44
CA HIS A 1042 -9.85 24.96 29.33
C HIS A 1042 -9.08 25.83 30.35
N VAL A 1043 -7.85 25.41 30.62
CA VAL A 1043 -6.79 26.16 31.29
C VAL A 1043 -5.54 26.02 30.44
N LEU A 1044 -5.05 27.14 29.90
CA LEU A 1044 -3.78 27.24 29.18
C LEU A 1044 -2.80 28.03 30.04
N TYR A 1045 -1.59 27.50 30.23
CA TYR A 1045 -0.56 28.13 31.06
C TYR A 1045 0.80 28.09 30.34
N THR A 1046 1.58 29.18 30.46
CA THR A 1046 2.98 29.21 30.02
C THR A 1046 3.90 29.80 31.09
N SER A 1047 4.99 29.09 31.40
CA SER A 1047 5.90 29.47 32.50
C SER A 1047 6.73 30.73 32.21
N GLU A 1048 6.83 31.16 30.96
CA GLU A 1048 7.56 32.40 30.58
C GLU A 1048 6.79 33.68 30.92
N SER A 1049 5.48 33.58 31.15
CA SER A 1049 4.61 34.71 31.47
C SER A 1049 3.90 34.61 32.83
N SER A 1050 3.99 33.45 33.48
CA SER A 1050 3.18 33.04 34.64
C SER A 1050 1.67 33.26 34.47
N ASN A 1051 1.20 33.37 33.22
CA ASN A 1051 -0.18 33.74 32.92
C ASN A 1051 -1.05 32.49 32.72
N ILE A 1052 -2.24 32.51 33.31
CA ILE A 1052 -3.27 31.48 33.13
C ILE A 1052 -4.39 32.07 32.27
N GLN A 1053 -4.66 31.42 31.16
CA GLN A 1053 -5.79 31.73 30.30
C GLN A 1053 -6.86 30.64 30.48
N THR A 1054 -8.01 31.01 31.03
CA THR A 1054 -9.14 30.11 31.23
C THR A 1054 -10.44 30.73 30.74
N ASN A 1055 -11.43 29.89 30.45
CA ASN A 1055 -12.83 30.28 30.24
C ASN A 1055 -13.75 29.93 31.42
N ILE A 1056 -13.20 29.51 32.56
CA ILE A 1056 -13.96 29.25 33.80
C ILE A 1056 -14.20 30.59 34.51
N HIS A 1057 -15.47 30.89 34.83
CA HIS A 1057 -15.87 32.09 35.57
C HIS A 1057 -16.04 31.79 37.06
N GLN A 1058 -15.45 32.63 37.93
CA GLN A 1058 -15.43 32.41 39.39
C GLN A 1058 -16.79 32.57 40.10
N ASP A 1059 -17.76 33.28 39.49
CA ASP A 1059 -19.05 33.62 40.10
C ASP A 1059 -20.08 32.44 40.15
N ARG A 1060 -19.64 31.20 40.42
CA ARG A 1060 -20.50 30.01 40.45
C ARG A 1060 -20.38 29.09 41.66
N LEU A 1061 -19.60 29.46 42.68
CA LEU A 1061 -19.45 28.69 43.93
C LEU A 1061 -20.52 29.00 45.00
N VAL A 1062 -21.73 29.42 44.61
CA VAL A 1062 -22.83 29.78 45.54
C VAL A 1062 -24.19 29.33 44.98
N GLU A 1063 -24.37 28.03 44.70
CA GLU A 1063 -25.69 27.48 44.32
C GLU A 1063 -25.87 25.96 44.64
N GLU A 1064 -25.23 25.44 45.70
CA GLU A 1064 -25.49 24.09 46.26
C GLU A 1064 -25.61 24.11 47.81
N GLU A 1065 -26.60 24.83 48.34
CA GLU A 1065 -27.20 24.58 49.68
C GLU A 1065 -28.74 24.74 49.60
N GLU A 1066 -29.45 23.77 49.00
CA GLU A 1066 -30.87 23.45 49.29
C GLU A 1066 -31.23 22.01 48.88
#